data_AF-A0A8T9AZZ8-F1
#
_entry.id   AF-A0A8T9AZZ8-F1
#
_cell.length_a   1.000
_cell.length_b   1.000
_cell.length_c   1.000
_cell.angle_alpha   90.00
_cell.angle_beta   90.00
_cell.angle_gamma   90.00
#
_symmetry.space_group_name_H-M   'P 1'
#
loop_
_entity.id
_entity.type
_entity.pdbx_description
1 polymer ?
#
loop_
_entity_poly.entity_id
_entity_poly.type
_entity_poly.pdbx_seq_one_letter_code
_entity_poly.pdbx_strand_id
1 'polypeptide(L)'
;MRLLEYNNDGEFSLTDFGDDIPGPYAILSHTWAADNEEVNFRDLMDGTGKHKAGYNKIRFCGEQARRDGWKYSWVDTCCIDKSNHSELSEAITSMFRWYHNAAKCYVYLSDVSINDSDHNNDQVNPSLPSWQSAFRDSRWFTRGWTLQELIAPPIVEFFFSNGKRLGDKKSLEGQICGITGIAAKALQGATLSTFSVEERMLWVTNRQTKRGEDMAYSLLGIFNVQMPLIYGEGATEAFKRLQQEVYKRSRKRQLDDVEAVSYSFVNTAKRLKTSPNDNTDATTTKSLIEQLYFTRIDEHLTNLKAAQGTTCRWFLAKPEYISWHDVAQQADHGGFLWIKGNPGTGKSTLMKFLFEASKLNAKNDPSQITLSFFFLARGTAEERSTMGLYRSLLHQLFEEAADLKNSLEWMTSDGARSIQRNGWNEEALKQTFTHSIQKLGNRSLTIFVDALDECDQNQATGMVSFFEELCDRAREAEVHLQICFSSRHYPSIVIQRGVEVTLENEIGHLEDIKHYIKTKLRLGKTKQAELLRSEIFEKSSGIFLWVVLVLDILNSEYPNSSISIKKIRERLHKIPQKLSDLFEMILTRDGETLERLEICLKWILFATRPLKPQELYFAIQLSLDKGSSSCWDDEDVELDLIKDFVRSSSKGLAEVTRNKASQVQFIHESVRDFLLGKYQDQWTGLSGNFVGHSHETLRDCCLAQLNALINQDIAIPDPLPKASKAAQLRETINLKFPFLEYSVLNVFHHANSAQRNAMDQRSFLADFPLEKWILHNNTIEKHDIRRYRQSVSLLYILAEKNSDDLIRISPHREACFDVESERYGLPLFAALATKNHEAVQALLEVQAAEAQPPKPLLHHLCKQYFKNRNNPSSIGRNLVFSRQDSVFFSIAELGEEVILTFFCALGKFDFESNNGSGTTPLSWAAGNRREAVVKLLLEKGAELESKDNRGRTPLLRAAENGHKAVVELLLEKGAEPESKDNGGRTPLSWAAQNGHEVVVKLLLAEDAVDPTFRVDYSQTPLSWAARKRHKAVVKLLLAEDAVDPDSRDETGKTPLFWAIGESHASKILLNEMNHQGNSQGNSKGNSLGNHALKDYQMQLMLLEQQKKKRRMMADREGNTDAAA
;
A
#
# COMPACT_ATOMS: atom_id res chain seq x y z
N MET A 1 6.46 33.47 18.14
CA MET A 1 5.53 34.00 17.09
C MET A 1 5.75 35.50 16.95
N ARG A 2 5.79 36.04 15.73
CA ARG A 2 5.93 37.48 15.48
C ARG A 2 4.59 38.14 15.19
N LEU A 3 4.35 39.32 15.76
CA LEU A 3 3.15 40.13 15.53
C LEU A 3 3.53 41.51 14.97
N LEU A 4 2.63 42.08 14.17
CA LEU A 4 2.69 43.44 13.67
C LEU A 4 2.02 44.39 14.68
N GLU A 5 2.78 45.39 15.12
CA GLU A 5 2.28 46.54 15.86
C GLU A 5 2.06 47.71 14.88
N TYR A 6 0.87 48.31 14.91
CA TYR A 6 0.56 49.52 14.14
C TYR A 6 0.79 50.74 15.02
N ASN A 7 1.89 51.45 14.77
CA ASN A 7 2.38 52.54 15.60
C ASN A 7 1.58 53.83 15.39
N ASN A 8 1.66 54.74 16.36
CA ASN A 8 0.96 56.04 16.31
C ASN A 8 1.39 56.92 15.12
N ASP A 9 2.57 56.67 14.56
CA ASP A 9 3.10 57.35 13.37
C ASP A 9 2.54 56.79 12.05
N GLY A 10 1.63 55.81 12.12
CA GLY A 10 1.00 55.17 10.95
C GLY A 10 1.86 54.11 10.28
N GLU A 11 2.93 53.67 10.94
CA GLU A 11 3.89 52.66 10.45
C GLU A 11 3.73 51.32 11.17
N PHE A 12 4.25 50.25 10.55
CA PHE A 12 4.22 48.91 11.11
C PHE A 12 5.60 48.50 11.63
N SER A 13 5.65 47.90 12.81
CA SER A 13 6.85 47.24 13.34
C SER A 13 6.56 45.79 13.70
N LEU A 14 7.54 44.90 13.48
CA LEU A 14 7.46 43.51 13.88
C LEU A 14 8.01 43.33 15.30
N THR A 15 7.27 42.64 16.15
CA THR A 15 7.70 42.26 17.50
C THR A 15 7.65 40.75 17.64
N ASP A 16 8.75 40.15 18.10
CA ASP A 16 8.82 38.71 18.38
C ASP A 16 8.48 38.45 19.85
N PHE A 17 7.53 37.55 20.07
CA PHE A 17 7.05 37.20 21.41
C PHE A 17 7.47 35.81 21.86
N GLY A 18 8.22 35.04 21.05
CA GLY A 18 8.56 33.67 21.42
C GLY A 18 7.32 32.83 21.74
N ASP A 19 7.30 32.23 22.94
CA ASP A 19 6.17 31.45 23.51
C ASP A 19 5.16 32.31 24.30
N ASP A 20 5.55 33.50 24.75
CA ASP A 20 4.74 34.39 25.60
C ASP A 20 3.95 35.40 24.74
N ILE A 21 3.00 34.87 23.95
CA ILE A 21 2.19 35.67 23.03
C ILE A 21 1.20 36.54 23.83
N PRO A 22 1.16 37.87 23.63
CA PRO A 22 0.22 38.74 24.32
C PRO A 22 -1.23 38.39 23.97
N GLY A 23 -2.12 38.51 24.96
CA GLY A 23 -3.58 38.35 24.81
C GLY A 23 -4.16 39.22 23.68
N PRO A 24 -5.41 38.93 23.27
CA PRO A 24 -5.72 38.52 21.91
C PRO A 24 -5.39 39.58 20.85
N TYR A 25 -4.83 39.12 19.73
CA TYR A 25 -4.45 39.93 18.57
C TYR A 25 -5.45 39.74 17.42
N ALA A 26 -5.36 40.60 16.40
CA ALA A 26 -6.18 40.50 15.19
C ALA A 26 -5.49 39.70 14.08
N ILE A 27 -6.26 39.01 13.23
CA ILE A 27 -5.79 38.43 11.97
C ILE A 27 -6.13 39.39 10.84
N LEU A 28 -5.15 39.68 9.98
CA LEU A 28 -5.38 40.46 8.77
C LEU A 28 -5.31 39.51 7.59
N SER A 29 -6.47 39.23 6.99
CA SER A 29 -6.60 38.38 5.82
C SER A 29 -6.90 39.21 4.59
N HIS A 30 -6.36 38.81 3.44
CA HIS A 30 -6.48 39.58 2.21
C HIS A 30 -6.52 38.71 0.95
N THR A 31 -6.93 39.31 -0.16
CA THR A 31 -6.79 38.75 -1.52
C THR A 31 -5.44 39.10 -2.14
N TRP A 32 -4.88 38.18 -2.92
CA TRP A 32 -3.62 38.40 -3.66
C TRP A 32 -3.80 39.45 -4.77
N ALA A 33 -2.74 40.23 -4.98
CA ALA A 33 -2.42 40.90 -6.24
C ALA A 33 -1.30 40.10 -6.93
N ALA A 34 -0.71 40.58 -8.03
CA ALA A 34 0.47 39.92 -8.61
C ALA A 34 1.61 39.80 -7.55
N ASP A 35 2.42 38.74 -7.61
CA ASP A 35 3.42 38.40 -6.55
C ASP A 35 4.41 39.54 -6.23
N ASN A 36 4.61 40.48 -7.15
CA ASN A 36 5.45 41.67 -7.00
C ASN A 36 4.78 42.81 -6.20
N GLU A 37 3.47 42.75 -5.98
CA GLU A 37 2.67 43.77 -5.29
C GLU A 37 2.30 43.40 -3.83
N GLU A 38 2.68 42.20 -3.37
CA GLU A 38 2.51 41.78 -1.97
C GLU A 38 3.67 42.28 -1.09
N VAL A 39 3.32 42.67 0.15
CA VAL A 39 4.31 43.00 1.18
C VAL A 39 4.67 41.71 1.91
N ASN A 40 5.95 41.34 1.89
CA ASN A 40 6.48 40.19 2.59
C ASN A 40 7.34 40.59 3.79
N PHE A 41 7.79 39.60 4.58
CA PHE A 41 8.65 39.80 5.75
C PHE A 41 9.87 40.68 5.47
N ARG A 42 10.59 40.46 4.36
CA ARG A 42 11.77 41.27 4.01
C ARG A 42 11.41 42.71 3.68
N ASP A 43 10.31 42.93 2.96
CA ASP A 43 9.86 44.28 2.61
C ASP A 43 9.52 45.13 3.85
N LEU A 44 9.07 44.50 4.94
CA LEU A 44 8.81 45.16 6.23
C LEU A 44 10.08 45.38 7.04
N MET A 45 11.00 44.41 7.05
CA MET A 45 12.30 44.56 7.71
C MET A 45 13.15 45.66 7.05
N ASP A 46 13.11 45.74 5.72
CA ASP A 46 13.88 46.71 4.93
C ASP A 46 13.14 48.05 4.72
N GLY A 47 11.87 48.14 5.14
CA GLY A 47 11.04 49.35 4.97
C GLY A 47 10.64 49.67 3.52
N THR A 48 10.88 48.76 2.58
CA THR A 48 10.68 48.95 1.13
C THR A 48 9.25 48.65 0.65
N GLY A 49 8.42 48.02 1.49
CA GLY A 49 7.06 47.58 1.14
C GLY A 49 6.03 48.70 0.93
N LYS A 50 6.32 49.95 1.34
CA LYS A 50 5.36 51.07 1.34
C LYS A 50 4.82 51.44 -0.05
N HIS A 51 5.59 51.17 -1.11
CA HIS A 51 5.21 51.48 -2.49
C HIS A 51 4.35 50.39 -3.14
N LYS A 52 4.18 49.23 -2.50
CA LYS A 52 3.42 48.11 -3.04
C LYS A 52 1.93 48.30 -2.80
N ALA A 53 1.09 47.92 -3.77
CA ALA A 53 -0.36 48.01 -3.66
C ALA A 53 -0.93 47.21 -2.46
N GLY A 54 -0.26 46.12 -2.06
CA GLY A 54 -0.60 45.33 -0.88
C GLY A 54 -0.46 46.08 0.46
N TYR A 55 0.38 47.12 0.54
CA TYR A 55 0.61 47.87 1.78
C TYR A 55 -0.63 48.63 2.25
N ASN A 56 -1.41 49.19 1.30
CA ASN A 56 -2.66 49.89 1.62
C ASN A 56 -3.69 48.95 2.29
N LYS A 57 -3.65 47.65 1.97
CA LYS A 57 -4.55 46.65 2.54
C LYS A 57 -4.17 46.29 3.98
N ILE A 58 -2.87 46.09 4.23
CA ILE A 58 -2.34 45.85 5.58
C ILE A 58 -2.62 47.08 6.46
N ARG A 59 -2.43 48.29 5.91
CA ARG A 59 -2.80 49.56 6.57
C ARG A 59 -4.29 49.59 6.95
N PHE A 60 -5.20 49.33 6.01
CA PHE A 60 -6.64 49.31 6.27
C PHE A 60 -7.02 48.32 7.39
N CYS A 61 -6.54 47.09 7.31
CA CYS A 61 -6.84 46.08 8.32
C CYS A 61 -6.21 46.41 9.69
N GLY A 62 -5.00 46.97 9.71
CA GLY A 62 -4.34 47.45 10.92
C GLY A 62 -5.07 48.62 11.59
N GLU A 63 -5.58 49.56 10.79
CA GLU A 63 -6.43 50.65 11.28
C GLU A 63 -7.74 50.13 11.90
N GLN A 64 -8.35 49.12 11.29
CA GLN A 64 -9.56 48.51 11.83
C GLN A 64 -9.28 47.74 13.13
N ALA A 65 -8.16 47.00 13.19
CA ALA A 65 -7.71 46.35 14.42
C ALA A 65 -7.51 47.37 15.56
N ARG A 66 -6.89 48.51 15.27
CA ARG A 66 -6.71 49.61 16.24
C ARG A 66 -8.04 50.23 16.69
N ARG A 67 -9.00 50.43 15.77
CA ARG A 67 -10.34 50.94 16.11
C ARG A 67 -11.07 50.04 17.10
N ASP A 68 -10.90 48.74 16.95
CA ASP A 68 -11.48 47.73 17.83
C ASP A 68 -10.63 47.50 19.11
N GLY A 69 -9.57 48.29 19.33
CA GLY A 69 -8.76 48.28 20.55
C GLY A 69 -7.59 47.28 20.55
N TRP A 70 -7.26 46.67 19.41
CA TRP A 70 -6.20 45.67 19.30
C TRP A 70 -4.86 46.30 18.95
N LYS A 71 -3.88 46.12 19.83
CA LYS A 71 -2.51 46.64 19.65
C LYS A 71 -1.71 45.84 18.62
N TYR A 72 -1.91 44.53 18.59
CA TYR A 72 -1.14 43.60 17.77
C TYR A 72 -2.02 42.92 16.73
N SER A 73 -1.42 42.64 15.57
CA SER A 73 -2.04 41.96 14.45
C SER A 73 -1.10 40.93 13.83
N TRP A 74 -1.64 39.95 13.11
CA TRP A 74 -0.87 38.90 12.45
C TRP A 74 -1.31 38.74 11.00
N VAL A 75 -0.33 38.58 10.11
CA VAL A 75 -0.52 38.29 8.68
C VAL A 75 0.61 37.38 8.19
N ASP A 76 0.26 36.30 7.49
CA ASP A 76 1.18 35.22 7.12
C ASP A 76 2.33 35.68 6.20
N THR A 77 2.06 36.63 5.32
CA THR A 77 3.04 37.16 4.36
C THR A 77 4.14 37.96 5.04
N CYS A 78 3.83 38.60 6.17
CA CYS A 78 4.72 39.54 6.85
C CYS A 78 5.33 39.01 8.14
N CYS A 79 4.60 38.16 8.87
CA CYS A 79 5.02 37.67 10.18
C CYS A 79 5.86 36.39 10.12
N ILE A 80 5.99 35.76 8.94
CA ILE A 80 6.74 34.52 8.73
C ILE A 80 7.88 34.79 7.74
N ASP A 81 9.11 34.47 8.13
CA ASP A 81 10.23 34.37 7.19
C ASP A 81 10.10 33.08 6.37
N LYS A 82 9.41 33.18 5.23
CA LYS A 82 9.19 32.05 4.31
C LYS A 82 10.49 31.53 3.67
N SER A 83 11.64 32.19 3.86
CA SER A 83 12.94 31.69 3.42
C SER A 83 13.65 30.79 4.43
N ASN A 84 13.20 30.79 5.69
CA ASN A 84 13.67 29.88 6.72
C ASN A 84 12.76 28.65 6.80
N HIS A 85 13.28 27.48 6.39
CA HIS A 85 12.51 26.23 6.33
C HIS A 85 11.99 25.77 7.69
N SER A 86 12.76 25.97 8.76
CA SER A 86 12.38 25.58 10.12
C SER A 86 11.23 26.44 10.63
N GLU A 87 11.34 27.77 10.44
CA GLU A 87 10.30 28.73 10.83
C GLU A 87 9.00 28.51 10.03
N LEU A 88 9.12 28.28 8.72
CA LEU A 88 7.97 27.97 7.86
C LEU A 88 7.25 26.69 8.30
N SER A 89 8.00 25.65 8.67
CA SER A 89 7.44 24.37 9.15
C SER A 89 6.71 24.53 10.49
N GLU A 90 7.32 25.24 11.43
CA GLU A 90 6.71 25.52 12.73
C GLU A 90 5.44 26.39 12.59
N ALA A 91 5.51 27.40 11.73
CA ALA A 91 4.40 28.31 11.48
C ALA A 91 3.19 27.58 10.88
N ILE A 92 3.39 26.78 9.83
CA ILE A 92 2.30 26.02 9.19
C ILE A 92 1.66 25.04 10.17
N THR A 93 2.47 24.38 11.00
CA THR A 93 1.98 23.42 12.00
C THR A 93 1.20 24.09 13.14
N SER A 94 1.53 25.35 13.45
CA SER A 94 0.91 26.11 14.55
C SER A 94 -0.21 27.06 14.11
N MET A 95 -0.37 27.31 12.81
CA MET A 95 -1.16 28.41 12.27
C MET A 95 -2.64 28.39 12.69
N PHE A 96 -3.24 27.20 12.72
CA PHE A 96 -4.64 27.05 13.14
C PHE A 96 -4.87 27.46 14.58
N ARG A 97 -3.93 27.12 15.48
CA ARG A 97 -3.96 27.55 16.89
C ARG A 97 -3.83 29.08 16.97
N TRP A 98 -2.98 29.67 16.13
CA TRP A 98 -2.85 31.13 16.07
C TRP A 98 -4.11 31.82 15.55
N TYR A 99 -4.80 31.26 14.54
CA TYR A 99 -6.08 31.78 14.09
C TYR A 99 -7.18 31.63 15.15
N HIS A 100 -7.18 30.51 15.87
CA HIS A 100 -8.15 30.24 16.93
C HIS A 100 -8.01 31.20 18.12
N ASN A 101 -6.78 31.53 18.49
CA ASN A 101 -6.49 32.42 19.63
C ASN A 101 -6.66 33.92 19.30
N ALA A 102 -6.92 34.27 18.03
CA ALA A 102 -7.14 35.64 17.64
C ALA A 102 -8.54 36.14 18.04
N ALA A 103 -8.64 37.42 18.40
CA ALA A 103 -9.92 38.03 18.74
C ALA A 103 -10.86 38.11 17.52
N LYS A 104 -10.31 38.48 16.36
CA LYS A 104 -11.08 38.74 15.14
C LYS A 104 -10.19 38.60 13.90
N CYS A 105 -10.78 38.15 12.80
CA CYS A 105 -10.18 38.12 11.47
C CYS A 105 -10.85 39.16 10.56
N TYR A 106 -10.07 40.10 10.02
CA TYR A 106 -10.53 41.09 9.05
C TYR A 106 -10.18 40.63 7.65
N VAL A 107 -11.19 40.44 6.80
CA VAL A 107 -11.04 40.00 5.42
C VAL A 107 -11.32 41.18 4.49
N TYR A 108 -10.26 41.66 3.84
CA TYR A 108 -10.35 42.72 2.84
C TYR A 108 -10.45 42.14 1.42
N LEU A 109 -11.62 42.25 0.79
CA LEU A 109 -11.91 41.71 -0.54
C LEU A 109 -11.65 42.77 -1.61
N SER A 110 -10.40 42.86 -2.08
CA SER A 110 -10.03 43.89 -3.06
C SER A 110 -10.68 43.73 -4.44
N ASP A 111 -11.30 42.59 -4.73
CA ASP A 111 -11.98 42.26 -5.98
C ASP A 111 -13.52 42.34 -5.88
N VAL A 112 -14.05 42.79 -4.75
CA VAL A 112 -15.50 42.98 -4.55
C VAL A 112 -15.77 44.47 -4.33
N SER A 113 -16.48 45.09 -5.28
CA SER A 113 -16.90 46.49 -5.26
C SER A 113 -18.42 46.63 -5.37
N ILE A 114 -18.97 47.74 -4.88
CA ILE A 114 -20.37 48.14 -5.12
C ILE A 114 -20.40 49.07 -6.35
N ASN A 115 -21.33 48.83 -7.28
CA ASN A 115 -21.70 49.83 -8.28
C ASN A 115 -22.64 50.86 -7.64
N ASP A 116 -22.37 52.16 -7.81
CA ASP A 116 -23.15 53.25 -7.20
C ASP A 116 -24.66 53.30 -7.59
N SER A 117 -25.12 52.42 -8.49
CA SER A 117 -26.54 52.30 -8.89
C SER A 117 -27.43 51.53 -7.90
N ASP A 118 -26.86 50.80 -6.94
CA ASP A 118 -27.63 49.93 -6.03
C ASP A 118 -28.27 50.68 -4.84
N HIS A 119 -28.07 52.00 -4.73
CA HIS A 119 -28.62 52.81 -3.63
C HIS A 119 -30.01 53.43 -3.90
N ASN A 120 -30.56 53.33 -5.11
CA ASN A 120 -31.77 54.09 -5.49
C ASN A 120 -33.02 53.28 -5.91
N ASN A 121 -33.03 51.95 -5.82
CA ASN A 121 -34.20 51.16 -6.23
C ASN A 121 -34.90 50.47 -5.06
N ASP A 122 -35.72 51.25 -4.34
CA ASP A 122 -36.76 50.75 -3.43
C ASP A 122 -38.00 50.19 -4.17
N GLN A 123 -37.94 49.99 -5.50
CA GLN A 123 -39.07 49.49 -6.27
C GLN A 123 -38.68 48.47 -7.35
N VAL A 124 -39.08 47.22 -7.09
CA VAL A 124 -39.50 46.19 -8.06
C VAL A 124 -38.43 45.65 -9.04
N ASN A 125 -37.60 44.69 -8.59
CA ASN A 125 -37.30 43.41 -9.26
C ASN A 125 -36.46 42.49 -8.33
N PRO A 126 -36.85 41.25 -7.99
CA PRO A 126 -36.08 40.39 -7.10
C PRO A 126 -35.02 39.60 -7.88
N SER A 127 -34.06 40.29 -8.50
CA SER A 127 -32.81 39.70 -8.96
C SER A 127 -31.72 40.04 -7.96
N LEU A 128 -30.97 39.04 -7.48
CA LEU A 128 -30.01 39.12 -6.38
C LEU A 128 -29.10 40.38 -6.46
N PRO A 129 -28.76 41.03 -5.31
CA PRO A 129 -27.87 42.20 -5.26
C PRO A 129 -26.57 41.99 -6.05
N SER A 130 -26.14 42.99 -6.83
CA SER A 130 -25.02 42.88 -7.79
C SER A 130 -23.70 42.41 -7.15
N TRP A 131 -23.47 42.76 -5.87
CA TRP A 131 -22.29 42.36 -5.12
C TRP A 131 -22.23 40.87 -4.79
N GLN A 132 -23.36 40.15 -4.74
CA GLN A 132 -23.39 38.73 -4.35
C GLN A 132 -22.69 37.83 -5.37
N SER A 133 -22.76 38.16 -6.67
CA SER A 133 -21.98 37.46 -7.69
C SER A 133 -20.49 37.74 -7.50
N ALA A 134 -20.09 38.99 -7.33
CA ALA A 134 -18.69 39.35 -7.11
C ALA A 134 -18.12 38.73 -5.83
N PHE A 135 -18.91 38.65 -4.76
CA PHE A 135 -18.55 37.95 -3.52
C PHE A 135 -18.39 36.44 -3.73
N ARG A 136 -19.31 35.81 -4.46
CA ARG A 136 -19.25 34.39 -4.82
C ARG A 136 -18.01 34.06 -5.64
N ASP A 137 -17.63 34.95 -6.55
CA ASP A 137 -16.52 34.78 -7.47
C ASP A 137 -15.20 35.34 -6.93
N SER A 138 -15.17 35.82 -5.67
CA SER A 138 -13.97 36.41 -5.08
C SER A 138 -12.85 35.38 -4.97
N ARG A 139 -11.64 35.79 -5.36
CA ARG A 139 -10.42 34.99 -5.29
C ARG A 139 -10.03 34.62 -3.86
N TRP A 140 -10.62 35.24 -2.85
CA TRP A 140 -10.37 34.88 -1.46
C TRP A 140 -10.82 33.44 -1.14
N PHE A 141 -11.97 33.03 -1.68
CA PHE A 141 -12.55 31.71 -1.43
C PHE A 141 -11.82 30.58 -2.15
N THR A 142 -11.07 30.89 -3.20
CA THR A 142 -10.31 29.89 -3.95
C THR A 142 -8.98 29.55 -3.29
N ARG A 143 -8.53 30.22 -2.21
CA ARG A 143 -7.22 29.94 -1.59
C ARG A 143 -7.28 28.80 -0.58
N GLY A 144 -6.25 27.95 -0.54
CA GLY A 144 -6.15 26.87 0.45
C GLY A 144 -6.17 27.36 1.91
N TRP A 145 -5.30 28.31 2.26
CA TRP A 145 -5.09 28.77 3.64
C TRP A 145 -6.24 29.58 4.24
N THR A 146 -7.06 30.24 3.40
CA THR A 146 -8.25 30.99 3.85
C THR A 146 -9.30 30.08 4.48
N LEU A 147 -9.19 28.75 4.29
CA LEU A 147 -9.99 27.75 4.98
C LEU A 147 -9.82 27.85 6.50
N GLN A 148 -8.58 27.93 6.99
CA GLN A 148 -8.30 28.03 8.42
C GLN A 148 -8.68 29.41 8.97
N GLU A 149 -8.43 30.48 8.19
CA GLU A 149 -8.80 31.86 8.52
C GLU A 149 -10.32 32.05 8.63
N LEU A 150 -11.10 31.24 7.93
CA LEU A 150 -12.57 31.26 7.97
C LEU A 150 -13.11 30.46 9.17
N ILE A 151 -12.55 29.27 9.40
CA ILE A 151 -13.08 28.30 10.38
C ILE A 151 -12.62 28.64 11.80
N ALA A 152 -11.32 28.90 12.00
CA ALA A 152 -10.73 28.94 13.34
C ALA A 152 -11.08 30.18 14.18
N PRO A 153 -11.09 31.41 13.63
CA PRO A 153 -11.42 32.60 14.41
C PRO A 153 -12.90 32.64 14.82
N PRO A 154 -13.22 33.18 16.02
CA PRO A 154 -14.59 33.30 16.50
C PRO A 154 -15.40 34.32 15.67
N ILE A 155 -14.74 35.36 15.15
CA ILE A 155 -15.36 36.40 14.33
C ILE A 155 -14.51 36.61 13.08
N VAL A 156 -15.15 36.55 11.91
CA VAL A 156 -14.55 36.89 10.61
C VAL A 156 -15.43 37.95 9.96
N GLU A 157 -14.85 39.11 9.65
CA GLU A 157 -15.55 40.30 9.18
C GLU A 157 -15.06 40.68 7.79
N PHE A 158 -15.98 40.83 6.85
CA PHE A 158 -15.70 41.05 5.43
C PHE A 158 -15.90 42.52 5.05
N PHE A 159 -14.98 43.05 4.25
CA PHE A 159 -15.00 44.42 3.76
C PHE A 159 -14.84 44.46 2.23
N PHE A 160 -15.55 45.40 1.61
CA PHE A 160 -15.40 45.73 0.20
C PHE A 160 -14.05 46.39 -0.08
N SER A 161 -13.68 46.48 -1.37
CA SER A 161 -12.49 47.19 -1.84
C SER A 161 -12.48 48.69 -1.55
N ASN A 162 -13.63 49.29 -1.15
CA ASN A 162 -13.73 50.68 -0.70
C ASN A 162 -13.71 50.83 0.84
N GLY A 163 -13.52 49.73 1.57
CA GLY A 163 -13.47 49.71 3.04
C GLY A 163 -14.82 49.72 3.75
N LYS A 164 -15.96 49.68 3.03
CA LYS A 164 -17.27 49.50 3.66
C LYS A 164 -17.45 48.06 4.16
N ARG A 165 -18.12 47.90 5.30
CA ARG A 165 -18.44 46.60 5.88
C ARG A 165 -19.47 45.86 5.02
N LEU A 166 -19.16 44.63 4.61
CA LEU A 166 -20.06 43.73 3.87
C LEU A 166 -20.94 42.94 4.84
N GLY A 167 -20.34 42.42 5.91
CA GLY A 167 -20.98 41.50 6.84
C GLY A 167 -19.94 40.68 7.59
N ASP A 168 -20.40 39.78 8.45
CA ASP A 168 -19.56 38.80 9.13
C ASP A 168 -19.93 37.36 8.73
N LYS A 169 -19.09 36.41 9.16
CA LYS A 169 -19.29 34.96 8.90
C LYS A 169 -20.69 34.47 9.28
N LYS A 170 -21.35 35.06 10.29
CA LYS A 170 -22.69 34.68 10.73
C LYS A 170 -23.77 35.29 9.84
N SER A 171 -23.65 36.58 9.48
CA SER A 171 -24.61 37.24 8.60
C SER A 171 -24.56 36.73 7.15
N LEU A 172 -23.41 36.22 6.71
CA LEU A 172 -23.17 35.73 5.34
C LEU A 172 -23.07 34.20 5.25
N GLU A 173 -23.53 33.49 6.29
CA GLU A 173 -23.39 32.03 6.41
C GLU A 173 -23.91 31.28 5.18
N GLY A 174 -25.13 31.59 4.73
CA GLY A 174 -25.74 30.90 3.59
C GLY A 174 -24.92 31.05 2.30
N GLN A 175 -24.40 32.25 2.04
CA GLN A 175 -23.54 32.53 0.89
C GLN A 175 -22.20 31.78 1.04
N ILE A 176 -21.57 31.83 2.22
CA ILE A 176 -20.28 31.18 2.47
C ILE A 176 -20.41 29.65 2.36
N CYS A 177 -21.46 29.05 2.90
CA CYS A 177 -21.75 27.62 2.77
C CYS A 177 -21.91 27.22 1.29
N GLY A 178 -22.68 28.00 0.52
CA GLY A 178 -22.90 27.76 -0.90
C GLY A 178 -21.64 27.90 -1.77
N ILE A 179 -20.67 28.72 -1.35
CA ILE A 179 -19.39 28.91 -2.04
C ILE A 179 -18.39 27.81 -1.67
N THR A 180 -18.24 27.56 -0.37
CA THR A 180 -17.11 26.78 0.17
C THR A 180 -17.44 25.31 0.40
N GLY A 181 -18.72 24.93 0.46
CA GLY A 181 -19.16 23.58 0.85
C GLY A 181 -18.96 23.26 2.33
N ILE A 182 -18.52 24.23 3.16
CA ILE A 182 -18.38 24.07 4.60
C ILE A 182 -19.77 24.14 5.25
N ALA A 183 -20.08 23.18 6.11
CA ALA A 183 -21.36 23.14 6.82
C ALA A 183 -21.57 24.39 7.71
N ALA A 184 -22.79 24.93 7.72
CA ALA A 184 -23.18 26.09 8.55
C ALA A 184 -22.77 25.92 10.01
N LYS A 185 -23.01 24.72 10.58
CA LYS A 185 -22.62 24.39 11.95
C LYS A 185 -21.10 24.56 12.20
N ALA A 186 -20.24 24.26 11.23
CA ALA A 186 -18.80 24.46 11.37
C ALA A 186 -18.45 25.96 11.38
N LEU A 187 -19.13 26.77 10.57
CA LEU A 187 -18.97 28.23 10.58
C LEU A 187 -19.45 28.86 11.89
N GLN A 188 -20.45 28.27 12.55
CA GLN A 188 -20.94 28.67 13.87
C GLN A 188 -20.02 28.25 15.04
N GLY A 189 -18.90 27.58 14.75
CA GLY A 189 -17.92 27.17 15.76
C GLY A 189 -18.20 25.80 16.39
N ALA A 190 -19.00 24.94 15.75
CA ALA A 190 -19.15 23.55 16.20
C ALA A 190 -17.78 22.83 16.18
N THR A 191 -17.57 21.95 17.17
CA THR A 191 -16.33 21.19 17.31
C THR A 191 -16.03 20.41 16.04
N LEU A 192 -14.86 20.63 15.43
CA LEU A 192 -14.52 20.01 14.14
C LEU A 192 -14.53 18.47 14.13
N SER A 193 -14.44 17.83 15.30
CA SER A 193 -14.56 16.38 15.42
C SER A 193 -15.97 15.83 15.17
N THR A 194 -17.01 16.68 15.17
CA THR A 194 -18.40 16.23 14.88
C THR A 194 -18.64 16.03 13.38
N PHE A 195 -17.73 16.50 12.53
CA PHE A 195 -17.78 16.32 11.08
C PHE A 195 -16.91 15.14 10.68
N SER A 196 -17.38 14.36 9.71
CA SER A 196 -16.65 13.16 9.27
C SER A 196 -15.29 13.54 8.69
N VAL A 197 -14.37 12.57 8.64
CA VAL A 197 -13.05 12.81 8.04
C VAL A 197 -13.21 13.13 6.55
N GLU A 198 -14.11 12.42 5.87
CA GLU A 198 -14.44 12.63 4.45
C GLU A 198 -15.01 14.03 4.22
N GLU A 199 -15.95 14.48 5.06
CA GLU A 199 -16.56 15.81 4.95
C GLU A 199 -15.51 16.92 5.09
N ARG A 200 -14.62 16.81 6.08
CA ARG A 200 -13.54 17.79 6.29
C ARG A 200 -12.48 17.77 5.19
N MET A 201 -12.20 16.60 4.61
CA MET A 201 -11.30 16.47 3.46
C MET A 201 -11.88 17.15 2.21
N LEU A 202 -13.21 17.17 2.03
CA LEU A 202 -13.86 17.81 0.88
C LEU A 202 -13.81 19.34 0.91
N TRP A 203 -13.57 19.97 2.06
CA TRP A 203 -13.52 21.44 2.18
C TRP A 203 -12.35 22.10 1.42
N VAL A 204 -11.39 21.30 0.92
CA VAL A 204 -10.27 21.78 0.10
C VAL A 204 -10.49 21.60 -1.41
N THR A 205 -11.50 20.85 -1.84
CA THR A 205 -11.63 20.35 -3.23
C THR A 205 -11.69 21.45 -4.29
N ASN A 206 -12.22 22.63 -3.96
CA ASN A 206 -12.34 23.77 -4.88
C ASN A 206 -11.27 24.86 -4.66
N ARG A 207 -10.23 24.55 -3.89
CA ARG A 207 -9.17 25.50 -3.52
C ARG A 207 -7.90 25.28 -4.36
N GLN A 208 -7.16 26.36 -4.53
CA GLN A 208 -5.92 26.51 -5.28
C GLN A 208 -4.81 26.95 -4.31
N THR A 209 -3.61 26.43 -4.55
CA THR A 209 -2.40 26.73 -3.78
C THR A 209 -1.21 26.91 -4.70
N LYS A 210 -0.19 27.67 -4.26
CA LYS A 210 1.05 27.90 -5.03
C LYS A 210 1.83 26.60 -5.24
N ARG A 211 1.87 25.73 -4.23
CA ARG A 211 2.46 24.38 -4.30
C ARG A 211 1.35 23.35 -4.11
N GLY A 212 1.41 22.23 -4.82
CA GLY A 212 0.37 21.21 -4.76
C GLY A 212 0.21 20.60 -3.36
N GLU A 213 1.32 20.48 -2.63
CA GLU A 213 1.39 19.93 -1.27
C GLU A 213 0.67 20.82 -0.24
N ASP A 214 0.62 22.13 -0.47
CA ASP A 214 -0.07 23.08 0.42
C ASP A 214 -1.59 22.81 0.49
N MET A 215 -2.16 22.11 -0.50
CA MET A 215 -3.55 21.64 -0.41
C MET A 215 -3.73 20.71 0.80
N ALA A 216 -2.81 19.77 1.00
CA ALA A 216 -2.82 18.89 2.17
C ALA A 216 -2.42 19.65 3.44
N TYR A 217 -1.39 20.50 3.39
CA TYR A 217 -0.92 21.23 4.57
C TYR A 217 -1.94 22.24 5.12
N SER A 218 -2.80 22.78 4.27
CA SER A 218 -3.92 23.64 4.69
C SER A 218 -4.95 22.94 5.58
N LEU A 219 -4.95 21.60 5.64
CA LEU A 219 -5.85 20.80 6.46
C LEU A 219 -5.26 20.38 7.82
N LEU A 220 -3.96 20.60 8.07
CA LEU A 220 -3.30 20.14 9.31
C LEU A 220 -4.00 20.63 10.57
N GLY A 221 -4.34 21.92 10.61
CA GLY A 221 -5.09 22.52 11.70
C GLY A 221 -6.48 21.95 11.92
N ILE A 222 -7.18 21.66 10.83
CA ILE A 222 -8.58 21.20 10.83
C ILE A 222 -8.69 19.76 11.35
N PHE A 223 -7.66 18.96 11.07
CA PHE A 223 -7.54 17.63 11.65
C PHE A 223 -6.79 17.61 12.97
N ASN A 224 -6.18 18.73 13.36
CA ASN A 224 -5.22 18.82 14.44
C ASN A 224 -4.15 17.73 14.22
N VAL A 225 -3.29 17.89 13.22
CA VAL A 225 -2.24 16.92 12.88
C VAL A 225 -0.93 17.68 12.73
N GLN A 226 0.16 17.07 13.17
CA GLN A 226 1.50 17.58 12.94
C GLN A 226 2.25 16.61 12.03
N MET A 227 2.81 17.11 10.94
CA MET A 227 3.63 16.33 10.03
C MET A 227 4.71 17.22 9.40
N PRO A 228 5.89 16.67 9.04
CA PRO A 228 6.94 17.46 8.37
C PRO A 228 6.46 18.04 7.04
N LEU A 229 6.94 19.22 6.66
CA LEU A 229 6.72 19.78 5.32
C LEU A 229 7.76 19.26 4.35
N ILE A 230 7.35 18.42 3.41
CA ILE A 230 8.19 17.93 2.31
C ILE A 230 7.67 18.60 1.03
N TYR A 231 8.41 19.58 0.52
CA TYR A 231 8.08 20.21 -0.75
C TYR A 231 8.84 19.49 -1.88
N GLY A 232 8.13 19.05 -2.91
CA GLY A 232 8.65 18.20 -3.99
C GLY A 232 8.14 16.76 -3.97
N GLU A 233 7.39 16.34 -2.93
CA GLU A 233 6.74 15.02 -2.87
C GLU A 233 5.46 14.96 -3.74
N GLY A 234 4.93 16.12 -4.13
CA GLY A 234 3.68 16.22 -4.88
C GLY A 234 2.44 16.09 -4.00
N ALA A 235 1.33 16.70 -4.44
CA ALA A 235 0.09 16.79 -3.67
C ALA A 235 -0.44 15.42 -3.20
N THR A 236 -0.35 14.40 -4.05
CA THR A 236 -0.86 13.06 -3.77
C THR A 236 -0.17 12.40 -2.57
N GLU A 237 1.16 12.49 -2.48
CA GLU A 237 1.91 11.90 -1.37
C GLU A 237 1.71 12.69 -0.08
N ALA A 238 1.64 14.02 -0.16
CA ALA A 238 1.28 14.87 0.97
C ALA A 238 -0.13 14.52 1.53
N PHE A 239 -1.12 14.28 0.66
CA PHE A 239 -2.46 13.85 1.08
C PHE A 239 -2.48 12.45 1.70
N LYS A 240 -1.68 11.51 1.19
CA LYS A 240 -1.55 10.17 1.79
C LYS A 240 -0.97 10.25 3.20
N ARG A 241 0.09 11.03 3.39
CA ARG A 241 0.69 11.27 4.72
C ARG A 241 -0.30 11.93 5.67
N LEU A 242 -1.03 12.95 5.21
CA LEU A 242 -2.10 13.57 5.99
C LEU A 242 -3.16 12.53 6.41
N GLN A 243 -3.66 11.72 5.48
CA GLN A 243 -4.66 10.68 5.78
C GLN A 243 -4.14 9.66 6.80
N GLN A 244 -2.88 9.25 6.71
CA GLN A 244 -2.25 8.35 7.68
C GLN A 244 -2.21 8.98 9.07
N GLU A 245 -1.83 10.24 9.19
CA GLU A 245 -1.80 10.93 10.48
C GLU A 245 -3.20 11.20 11.07
N VAL A 246 -4.18 11.51 10.22
CA VAL A 246 -5.59 11.61 10.64
C VAL A 246 -6.09 10.27 11.18
N TYR A 247 -5.74 9.17 10.52
CA TYR A 247 -6.12 7.83 10.94
C TYR A 247 -5.47 7.45 12.28
N LYS A 248 -4.16 7.71 12.44
CA LYS A 248 -3.44 7.50 13.72
C LYS A 248 -4.11 8.24 14.88
N ARG A 249 -4.47 9.51 14.69
CA ARG A 249 -5.10 10.34 15.73
C ARG A 249 -6.53 9.93 16.05
N SER A 250 -7.29 9.47 15.04
CA SER A 250 -8.66 8.96 15.22
C SER A 250 -8.68 7.69 16.07
N ARG A 251 -7.68 6.83 15.90
CA ARG A 251 -7.48 5.61 16.71
C ARG A 251 -7.08 5.94 18.15
N LYS A 252 -6.21 6.95 18.35
CA LYS A 252 -5.83 7.43 19.70
C LYS A 252 -7.02 7.98 20.48
N ARG A 253 -7.92 8.76 19.84
CA ARG A 253 -9.17 9.21 20.48
C ARG A 253 -10.14 8.08 20.84
N GLN A 254 -10.21 7.01 20.03
CA GLN A 254 -11.00 5.82 20.38
C GLN A 254 -10.41 5.04 21.57
N LEU A 255 -9.09 5.12 21.81
CA LEU A 255 -8.46 4.61 23.02
C LEU A 255 -8.71 5.53 24.23
N ASP A 256 -8.65 6.85 24.05
CA ASP A 256 -8.90 7.83 25.13
C ASP A 256 -10.39 7.84 25.58
N ASP A 257 -11.35 7.65 24.66
CA ASP A 257 -12.78 7.53 25.00
C ASP A 257 -13.11 6.19 25.71
N VAL A 258 -12.30 5.14 25.50
CA VAL A 258 -12.39 3.87 26.23
C VAL A 258 -11.79 4.00 27.63
N GLU A 259 -10.77 4.85 27.82
CA GLU A 259 -10.22 5.18 29.14
C GLU A 259 -11.12 6.14 29.95
N ALA A 260 -11.86 7.04 29.31
CA ALA A 260 -12.80 7.95 29.99
C ALA A 260 -14.09 7.25 30.50
N VAL A 261 -14.49 6.12 29.91
CA VAL A 261 -15.61 5.28 30.40
C VAL A 261 -15.15 4.32 31.52
N SER A 262 -13.84 4.14 31.69
CA SER A 262 -13.21 3.23 32.67
C SER A 262 -13.34 3.68 34.14
N TYR A 263 -13.69 4.94 34.41
CA TYR A 263 -13.81 5.46 35.78
C TYR A 263 -15.19 5.27 36.45
N SER A 264 -16.15 4.58 35.82
CA SER A 264 -17.46 4.30 36.44
C SER A 264 -17.87 2.83 36.55
N PHE A 265 -17.03 1.87 36.13
CA PHE A 265 -17.40 0.44 36.11
C PHE A 265 -16.61 -0.46 37.06
N VAL A 266 -16.07 0.08 38.16
CA VAL A 266 -15.41 -0.73 39.21
C VAL A 266 -16.39 -1.56 40.07
N ASN A 267 -17.71 -1.42 39.94
CA ASN A 267 -18.66 -2.08 40.86
C ASN A 267 -19.63 -3.13 40.28
N THR A 268 -19.39 -3.70 39.10
CA THR A 268 -20.24 -4.83 38.65
C THR A 268 -19.54 -5.93 37.85
N ALA A 269 -18.29 -6.26 38.18
CA ALA A 269 -17.64 -7.49 37.70
C ALA A 269 -17.92 -8.67 38.66
N LYS A 270 -19.19 -9.05 38.80
CA LYS A 270 -19.57 -10.31 39.47
C LYS A 270 -20.86 -10.90 38.93
N ARG A 271 -20.92 -11.10 37.61
CA ARG A 271 -21.71 -12.13 36.92
C ARG A 271 -21.68 -11.82 35.43
N LEU A 272 -20.91 -12.59 34.68
CA LEU A 272 -21.25 -13.12 33.36
C LEU A 272 -20.15 -14.13 33.05
N LYS A 273 -20.50 -15.41 33.20
CA LYS A 273 -19.68 -16.53 32.77
C LYS A 273 -19.59 -16.47 31.25
N THR A 274 -18.38 -16.31 30.73
CA THR A 274 -18.06 -16.61 29.33
C THR A 274 -18.23 -18.12 29.12
N SER A 275 -18.93 -18.48 28.04
CA SER A 275 -18.92 -19.81 27.45
C SER A 275 -17.52 -20.12 26.90
N PRO A 276 -16.93 -21.28 27.19
CA PRO A 276 -15.60 -21.64 26.73
C PRO A 276 -15.70 -22.33 25.37
N ASN A 277 -15.48 -21.63 24.24
CA ASN A 277 -15.20 -22.33 22.96
C ASN A 277 -14.66 -21.48 21.78
N ASP A 278 -13.91 -20.39 22.00
CA ASP A 278 -13.22 -19.66 20.92
C ASP A 278 -11.69 -19.70 21.09
N ASN A 279 -11.11 -20.89 21.15
CA ASN A 279 -9.66 -21.05 20.95
C ASN A 279 -9.38 -21.35 19.49
N THR A 280 -8.47 -20.59 18.88
CA THR A 280 -7.88 -20.85 17.57
C THR A 280 -7.34 -22.28 17.52
N ASP A 281 -7.78 -23.08 16.53
CA ASP A 281 -7.39 -24.49 16.39
C ASP A 281 -5.86 -24.62 16.23
N ALA A 282 -5.24 -25.62 16.86
CA ALA A 282 -3.79 -25.82 16.88
C ALA A 282 -3.20 -25.99 15.46
N THR A 283 -4.01 -26.48 14.52
CA THR A 283 -3.68 -26.57 13.09
C THR A 283 -3.55 -25.20 12.42
N THR A 284 -4.40 -24.24 12.81
CA THR A 284 -4.40 -22.86 12.29
C THR A 284 -3.18 -22.10 12.79
N THR A 285 -2.86 -22.24 14.08
CA THR A 285 -1.66 -21.66 14.69
C THR A 285 -0.38 -22.15 14.02
N LYS A 286 -0.27 -23.46 13.74
CA LYS A 286 0.88 -24.01 13.04
C LYS A 286 1.04 -23.42 11.64
N SER A 287 -0.06 -23.34 10.88
CA SER A 287 -0.07 -22.76 9.53
C SER A 287 0.35 -21.28 9.52
N LEU A 288 -0.09 -20.48 10.50
CA LEU A 288 0.29 -19.07 10.60
C LEU A 288 1.80 -18.88 10.87
N ILE A 289 2.37 -19.72 11.73
CA ILE A 289 3.81 -19.70 12.05
C ILE A 289 4.64 -20.13 10.84
N GLU A 290 4.21 -21.16 10.11
CA GLU A 290 4.87 -21.60 8.87
C GLU A 290 4.92 -20.47 7.82
N GLN A 291 3.94 -19.57 7.78
CA GLN A 291 3.95 -18.41 6.87
C GLN A 291 4.94 -17.31 7.29
N LEU A 292 5.42 -17.29 8.55
CA LEU A 292 6.46 -16.33 8.97
C LEU A 292 7.82 -16.67 8.34
N TYR A 293 8.09 -17.95 8.13
CA TYR A 293 9.34 -18.43 7.54
C TYR A 293 9.52 -18.01 6.07
N PHE A 294 10.76 -17.74 5.68
CA PHE A 294 11.20 -17.62 4.29
C PHE A 294 12.62 -18.19 4.13
N THR A 295 12.94 -18.72 2.96
CA THR A 295 14.09 -19.62 2.74
C THR A 295 15.48 -19.01 2.98
N ARG A 296 15.58 -17.68 3.13
CA ARG A 296 16.87 -16.94 3.23
C ARG A 296 17.06 -16.15 4.52
N ILE A 297 16.22 -16.40 5.53
CA ILE A 297 16.14 -15.62 6.78
C ILE A 297 17.49 -15.41 7.51
N ASP A 298 18.40 -16.39 7.44
CA ASP A 298 19.72 -16.34 8.10
C ASP A 298 20.91 -16.24 7.12
N GLU A 299 20.66 -16.11 5.81
CA GLU A 299 21.72 -16.29 4.80
C GLU A 299 22.83 -15.23 4.92
N HIS A 300 22.49 -13.97 5.18
CA HIS A 300 23.50 -12.92 5.29
C HIS A 300 24.44 -13.14 6.49
N LEU A 301 23.89 -13.51 7.66
CA LEU A 301 24.69 -13.85 8.83
C LEU A 301 25.66 -15.02 8.54
N THR A 302 25.23 -16.03 7.79
CA THR A 302 26.11 -17.15 7.39
C THR A 302 27.21 -16.73 6.41
N ASN A 303 26.98 -15.70 5.59
CA ASN A 303 27.93 -15.22 4.58
C ASN A 303 29.03 -14.32 5.14
N LEU A 304 28.78 -13.59 6.23
CA LEU A 304 29.77 -12.72 6.86
C LEU A 304 30.98 -13.53 7.36
N LYS A 305 32.20 -13.11 7.02
CA LYS A 305 33.43 -13.71 7.55
C LYS A 305 33.49 -13.48 9.07
N ALA A 306 33.69 -14.56 9.84
CA ALA A 306 33.87 -14.47 11.29
C ALA A 306 35.07 -13.58 11.64
N ALA A 307 35.00 -12.92 12.79
CA ALA A 307 36.12 -12.14 13.32
C ALA A 307 37.37 -13.05 13.43
N GLN A 308 38.52 -12.59 12.92
CA GLN A 308 39.74 -13.39 12.91
C GLN A 308 40.44 -13.33 14.28
N GLY A 309 40.61 -14.46 14.96
CA GLY A 309 41.41 -14.53 16.19
C GLY A 309 40.82 -13.75 17.37
N THR A 310 41.51 -12.69 17.83
CA THR A 310 41.10 -11.87 18.99
C THR A 310 40.41 -10.55 18.61
N THR A 311 40.20 -10.29 17.32
CA THR A 311 39.56 -9.07 16.80
C THR A 311 38.17 -8.85 17.38
N CYS A 312 37.77 -7.60 17.57
CA CYS A 312 36.49 -7.15 18.16
C CYS A 312 36.27 -7.43 19.66
N ARG A 313 37.11 -8.25 20.31
CA ARG A 313 36.94 -8.61 21.74
C ARG A 313 36.98 -7.42 22.70
N TRP A 314 37.74 -6.38 22.34
CA TRP A 314 37.84 -5.15 23.12
C TRP A 314 36.48 -4.47 23.35
N PHE A 315 35.52 -4.65 22.43
CA PHE A 315 34.21 -4.03 22.52
C PHE A 315 33.40 -4.53 23.72
N LEU A 316 33.60 -5.79 24.13
CA LEU A 316 32.93 -6.37 25.30
C LEU A 316 33.36 -5.71 26.62
N ALA A 317 34.55 -5.08 26.65
CA ALA A 317 35.08 -4.39 27.82
C ALA A 317 34.78 -2.88 27.81
N LYS A 318 34.06 -2.38 26.79
CA LYS A 318 33.79 -0.96 26.62
C LYS A 318 32.73 -0.48 27.63
N PRO A 319 32.93 0.66 28.33
CA PRO A 319 31.97 1.16 29.31
C PRO A 319 30.56 1.32 28.74
N GLU A 320 30.43 1.81 27.51
CA GLU A 320 29.18 1.97 26.78
C GLU A 320 28.45 0.63 26.57
N TYR A 321 29.18 -0.42 26.20
CA TYR A 321 28.61 -1.76 26.05
C TYR A 321 28.22 -2.36 27.39
N ILE A 322 29.04 -2.17 28.42
CA ILE A 322 28.76 -2.62 29.80
C ILE A 322 27.52 -1.90 30.35
N SER A 323 27.40 -0.58 30.13
CA SER A 323 26.26 0.22 30.55
C SER A 323 24.96 -0.23 29.87
N TRP A 324 25.02 -0.55 28.57
CA TRP A 324 23.88 -1.06 27.84
C TRP A 324 23.40 -2.43 28.37
N HIS A 325 24.33 -3.25 28.85
CA HIS A 325 24.05 -4.53 29.52
C HIS A 325 23.57 -4.39 30.97
N ASP A 326 23.70 -3.22 31.58
CA ASP A 326 23.30 -2.98 32.96
C ASP A 326 21.81 -2.59 33.04
N VAL A 327 21.00 -3.50 33.61
CA VAL A 327 19.56 -3.30 33.82
C VAL A 327 19.28 -2.03 34.63
N ALA A 328 20.18 -1.64 35.55
CA ALA A 328 20.00 -0.44 36.36
C ALA A 328 20.12 0.86 35.55
N GLN A 329 20.82 0.83 34.41
CA GLN A 329 21.06 1.99 33.54
C GLN A 329 20.10 2.02 32.34
N GLN A 330 19.20 1.03 32.22
CA GLN A 330 18.26 0.91 31.11
C GLN A 330 17.34 2.12 30.95
N ALA A 331 17.03 2.83 32.04
CA ALA A 331 16.24 4.07 32.00
C ALA A 331 16.93 5.20 31.22
N ASP A 332 18.26 5.25 31.24
CA ASP A 332 19.06 6.33 30.66
C ASP A 332 19.18 6.19 29.14
N HIS A 333 19.29 4.95 28.64
CA HIS A 333 19.49 4.65 27.23
C HIS A 333 18.32 3.94 26.54
N GLY A 334 17.19 3.72 27.24
CA GLY A 334 15.96 3.17 26.66
C GLY A 334 16.11 1.75 26.06
N GLY A 335 17.15 1.01 26.44
CA GLY A 335 17.48 -0.31 25.88
C GLY A 335 18.22 -0.28 24.54
N PHE A 336 18.59 0.88 23.99
CA PHE A 336 19.25 0.97 22.68
C PHE A 336 20.77 1.15 22.74
N LEU A 337 21.46 0.42 21.86
CA LEU A 337 22.86 0.63 21.48
C LEU A 337 22.94 0.84 19.97
N TRP A 338 23.57 1.91 19.53
CA TRP A 338 23.72 2.24 18.11
C TRP A 338 25.19 2.36 17.71
N ILE A 339 25.63 1.43 16.87
CA ILE A 339 26.97 1.37 16.32
C ILE A 339 26.97 2.04 14.94
N LYS A 340 27.54 3.23 14.86
CA LYS A 340 27.71 3.98 13.61
C LYS A 340 29.12 3.84 13.08
N GLY A 341 29.26 4.12 11.79
CA GLY A 341 30.58 4.35 11.24
C GLY A 341 30.66 4.40 9.73
N ASN A 342 31.81 4.79 9.22
CA ASN A 342 32.06 4.91 7.79
C ASN A 342 31.87 3.58 7.03
N PRO A 343 31.58 3.61 5.72
CA PRO A 343 31.49 2.40 4.92
C PRO A 343 32.82 1.60 4.96
N GLY A 344 32.74 0.28 5.14
CA GLY A 344 33.93 -0.58 5.16
C GLY A 344 34.75 -0.58 6.46
N THR A 345 34.24 0.01 7.55
CA THR A 345 34.91 -0.02 8.88
C THR A 345 34.77 -1.35 9.61
N GLY A 346 33.88 -2.26 9.19
CA GLY A 346 33.73 -3.59 9.81
C GLY A 346 32.56 -3.73 10.80
N LYS A 347 31.56 -2.84 10.73
CA LYS A 347 30.35 -2.89 11.57
C LYS A 347 29.65 -4.25 11.54
N SER A 348 29.37 -4.81 10.37
CA SER A 348 28.71 -6.12 10.24
C SER A 348 29.55 -7.26 10.85
N THR A 349 30.88 -7.16 10.77
CA THR A 349 31.80 -8.12 11.43
C THR A 349 31.71 -8.00 12.95
N LEU A 350 31.65 -6.77 13.49
CA LEU A 350 31.45 -6.53 14.91
C LEU A 350 30.05 -7.01 15.37
N MET A 351 28.99 -6.69 14.63
CA MET A 351 27.62 -7.13 14.93
C MET A 351 27.50 -8.65 14.96
N LYS A 352 28.11 -9.35 13.99
CA LYS A 352 28.18 -10.81 14.00
C LYS A 352 28.92 -11.34 15.23
N PHE A 353 30.07 -10.74 15.59
CA PHE A 353 30.81 -11.13 16.78
C PHE A 353 29.99 -10.94 18.07
N LEU A 354 29.30 -9.80 18.22
CA LEU A 354 28.46 -9.52 19.39
C LEU A 354 27.27 -10.49 19.48
N PHE A 355 26.62 -10.79 18.36
CA PHE A 355 25.56 -11.79 18.31
C PHE A 355 26.06 -13.19 18.70
N GLU A 356 27.19 -13.64 18.15
CA GLU A 356 27.79 -14.93 18.48
C GLU A 356 28.21 -15.01 19.95
N ALA A 357 28.78 -13.93 20.51
CA ALA A 357 29.14 -13.84 21.92
C ALA A 357 27.91 -13.89 22.85
N SER A 358 26.84 -13.16 22.50
CA SER A 358 25.57 -13.18 23.24
C SER A 358 24.94 -14.58 23.23
N LYS A 359 24.90 -15.23 22.07
CA LYS A 359 24.36 -16.59 21.93
C LYS A 359 25.18 -17.64 22.68
N LEU A 360 26.50 -17.48 22.75
CA LEU A 360 27.36 -18.33 23.57
C LEU A 360 27.11 -18.17 25.06
N ASN A 361 26.88 -16.95 25.53
CA ASN A 361 26.55 -16.67 26.93
C ASN A 361 25.16 -17.22 27.30
N ALA A 362 24.17 -17.05 26.41
CA ALA A 362 22.81 -17.54 26.60
C ALA A 362 22.66 -19.06 26.48
N LYS A 363 23.66 -19.77 25.91
CA LYS A 363 23.58 -21.22 25.62
C LYS A 363 23.23 -22.09 26.83
N ASN A 364 23.53 -21.63 28.04
CA ASN A 364 23.24 -22.35 29.29
C ASN A 364 22.11 -21.72 30.11
N ASP A 365 21.48 -20.66 29.63
CA ASP A 365 20.41 -19.94 30.34
C ASP A 365 19.19 -19.72 29.41
N PRO A 366 18.15 -20.57 29.53
CA PRO A 366 16.95 -20.46 28.70
C PRO A 366 16.11 -19.21 29.01
N SER A 367 16.47 -18.41 30.03
CA SER A 367 15.85 -17.11 30.27
C SER A 367 16.39 -16.01 29.36
N GLN A 368 17.51 -16.22 28.67
CA GLN A 368 18.10 -15.24 27.75
C GLN A 368 17.84 -15.62 26.29
N ILE A 369 17.03 -14.81 25.61
CA ILE A 369 16.73 -14.99 24.18
C ILE A 369 17.53 -13.98 23.37
N THR A 370 18.25 -14.43 22.36
CA THR A 370 19.00 -13.56 21.43
C THR A 370 18.49 -13.77 20.00
N LEU A 371 18.02 -12.69 19.36
CA LEU A 371 17.52 -12.69 17.99
C LEU A 371 18.39 -11.80 17.09
N SER A 372 18.35 -12.04 15.78
CA SER A 372 19.03 -11.15 14.84
C SER A 372 18.38 -11.02 13.48
N PHE A 373 18.63 -9.89 12.82
CA PHE A 373 18.29 -9.67 11.42
C PHE A 373 19.35 -8.79 10.76
N PHE A 374 19.77 -9.15 9.54
CA PHE A 374 20.79 -8.42 8.80
C PHE A 374 20.19 -7.99 7.47
N PHE A 375 20.03 -6.68 7.26
CA PHE A 375 19.55 -6.17 5.98
C PHE A 375 20.56 -6.48 4.87
N LEU A 376 20.04 -6.75 3.68
CA LEU A 376 20.87 -7.00 2.49
C LEU A 376 20.33 -6.22 1.30
N ALA A 377 21.00 -5.16 0.90
CA ALA A 377 20.61 -4.26 -0.19
C ALA A 377 20.35 -4.96 -1.55
N ARG A 378 20.87 -6.19 -1.75
CA ARG A 378 20.65 -7.02 -2.95
C ARG A 378 19.92 -8.33 -2.68
N GLY A 379 19.39 -8.48 -1.48
CA GLY A 379 18.57 -9.61 -1.10
C GLY A 379 17.19 -9.54 -1.75
N THR A 380 16.34 -10.52 -1.43
CA THR A 380 14.93 -10.51 -1.84
C THR A 380 14.19 -9.34 -1.22
N ALA A 381 12.95 -9.09 -1.64
CA ALA A 381 12.12 -8.04 -1.07
C ALA A 381 11.96 -8.18 0.46
N GLU A 382 11.95 -9.40 0.97
CA GLU A 382 11.93 -9.72 2.40
C GLU A 382 13.24 -9.31 3.09
N GLU A 383 14.41 -9.59 2.51
CA GLU A 383 15.73 -9.26 3.08
C GLU A 383 16.02 -7.74 3.13
N ARG A 384 15.20 -6.92 2.45
CA ARG A 384 15.32 -5.45 2.37
C ARG A 384 14.22 -4.68 3.10
N SER A 385 13.17 -5.36 3.54
CA SER A 385 11.97 -4.71 4.10
C SER A 385 11.81 -4.97 5.59
N THR A 386 11.18 -4.01 6.27
CA THR A 386 10.77 -4.16 7.68
C THR A 386 9.79 -5.32 7.88
N MET A 387 8.97 -5.62 6.87
CA MET A 387 8.11 -6.81 6.83
C MET A 387 8.89 -8.10 6.99
N GLY A 388 10.00 -8.27 6.26
CA GLY A 388 10.86 -9.44 6.40
C GLY A 388 11.54 -9.50 7.77
N LEU A 389 11.96 -8.35 8.31
CA LEU A 389 12.50 -8.25 9.66
C LEU A 389 11.50 -8.72 10.72
N TYR A 390 10.26 -8.22 10.73
CA TYR A 390 9.28 -8.62 11.75
C TYR A 390 8.89 -10.09 11.63
N ARG A 391 8.73 -10.60 10.41
CA ARG A 391 8.50 -12.02 10.16
C ARG A 391 9.64 -12.87 10.70
N SER A 392 10.87 -12.43 10.48
CA SER A 392 12.07 -13.13 10.94
C SER A 392 12.18 -13.18 12.45
N LEU A 393 12.04 -12.04 13.11
CA LEU A 393 12.16 -11.95 14.56
C LEU A 393 11.06 -12.75 15.25
N LEU A 394 9.81 -12.72 14.75
CA LEU A 394 8.73 -13.54 15.28
C LEU A 394 8.97 -15.04 15.09
N HIS A 395 9.47 -15.45 13.92
CA HIS A 395 9.80 -16.84 13.65
C HIS A 395 10.87 -17.35 14.63
N GLN A 396 11.99 -16.62 14.76
CA GLN A 396 13.07 -16.98 15.69
C GLN A 396 12.58 -16.98 17.15
N LEU A 397 11.73 -16.01 17.54
CA LEU A 397 11.16 -15.95 18.88
C LEU A 397 10.31 -17.19 19.21
N PHE A 398 9.47 -17.65 18.27
CA PHE A 398 8.63 -18.84 18.47
C PHE A 398 9.40 -20.17 18.36
N GLU A 399 10.58 -20.18 17.75
CA GLU A 399 11.49 -21.32 17.78
C GLU A 399 12.22 -21.42 19.13
N GLU A 400 12.73 -20.31 19.66
CA GLU A 400 13.44 -20.27 20.95
C GLU A 400 12.48 -20.40 22.15
N ALA A 401 11.25 -19.87 22.05
CA ALA A 401 10.24 -19.91 23.11
C ALA A 401 8.88 -20.41 22.58
N ALA A 402 8.71 -21.73 22.54
CA ALA A 402 7.53 -22.38 21.96
C ALA A 402 6.21 -22.06 22.71
N ASP A 403 6.26 -21.70 23.99
CA ASP A 403 5.10 -21.29 24.80
C ASP A 403 4.53 -19.94 24.36
N LEU A 404 5.34 -19.07 23.74
CA LEU A 404 4.88 -17.79 23.21
C LEU A 404 4.00 -17.92 21.97
N LYS A 405 3.84 -19.12 21.40
CA LYS A 405 2.88 -19.38 20.30
C LYS A 405 1.44 -19.04 20.70
N ASN A 406 1.13 -19.09 22.00
CA ASN A 406 -0.15 -18.66 22.56
C ASN A 406 -0.34 -17.13 22.52
N SER A 407 0.68 -16.35 22.11
CA SER A 407 0.49 -14.92 21.85
C SER A 407 -0.48 -14.68 20.69
N LEU A 408 -0.70 -15.65 19.80
CA LEU A 408 -1.62 -15.52 18.67
C LEU A 408 -3.12 -15.48 19.07
N GLU A 409 -3.44 -15.71 20.35
CA GLU A 409 -4.81 -15.68 20.91
C GLU A 409 -5.49 -14.31 20.81
N TRP A 410 -4.73 -13.21 20.66
CA TRP A 410 -5.34 -11.89 20.50
C TRP A 410 -6.11 -11.77 19.16
N MET A 411 -5.79 -12.63 18.18
CA MET A 411 -6.42 -12.62 16.87
C MET A 411 -7.78 -13.33 16.87
N THR A 412 -8.77 -12.69 16.25
CA THR A 412 -10.06 -13.33 15.96
C THR A 412 -9.91 -14.45 14.93
N SER A 413 -10.83 -15.42 14.93
CA SER A 413 -10.81 -16.51 13.94
C SER A 413 -10.89 -16.00 12.50
N ASP A 414 -11.62 -14.90 12.26
CA ASP A 414 -11.70 -14.28 10.94
C ASP A 414 -10.40 -13.54 10.56
N GLY A 415 -9.71 -12.93 11.53
CA GLY A 415 -8.38 -12.35 11.35
C GLY A 415 -7.35 -13.43 10.96
N ALA A 416 -7.35 -14.54 11.67
CA ALA A 416 -6.47 -15.68 11.39
C ALA A 416 -6.72 -16.26 9.98
N ARG A 417 -7.98 -16.47 9.58
CA ARG A 417 -8.32 -16.92 8.21
C ARG A 417 -7.93 -15.91 7.14
N SER A 418 -8.05 -14.61 7.42
CA SER A 418 -7.63 -13.56 6.50
C SER A 418 -6.12 -13.60 6.24
N ILE A 419 -5.32 -13.76 7.29
CA ILE A 419 -3.86 -13.91 7.16
C ILE A 419 -3.53 -15.19 6.40
N GLN A 420 -4.19 -16.32 6.71
CA GLN A 420 -3.96 -17.56 5.97
C GLN A 420 -4.20 -17.42 4.47
N ARG A 421 -5.22 -16.64 4.06
CA ARG A 421 -5.58 -16.43 2.66
C ARG A 421 -4.72 -15.37 1.95
N ASN A 422 -4.44 -14.27 2.63
CA ASN A 422 -3.88 -13.06 2.01
C ASN A 422 -2.41 -12.81 2.41
N GLY A 423 -1.86 -13.59 3.34
CA GLY A 423 -0.54 -13.40 3.93
C GLY A 423 -0.53 -12.39 5.09
N TRP A 424 0.60 -12.32 5.78
CA TRP A 424 0.84 -11.37 6.86
C TRP A 424 0.97 -9.93 6.34
N ASN A 425 0.37 -8.98 7.05
CA ASN A 425 0.59 -7.55 6.87
C ASN A 425 1.40 -6.97 8.05
N GLU A 426 1.96 -5.77 7.86
CA GLU A 426 2.90 -5.16 8.81
C GLU A 426 2.29 -4.92 10.19
N GLU A 427 1.07 -4.42 10.21
CA GLU A 427 0.36 -4.10 11.45
C GLU A 427 0.08 -5.36 12.28
N ALA A 428 -0.37 -6.44 11.64
CA ALA A 428 -0.60 -7.72 12.30
C ALA A 428 0.70 -8.31 12.87
N LEU A 429 1.83 -8.16 12.16
CA LEU A 429 3.14 -8.59 12.65
C LEU A 429 3.58 -7.76 13.86
N LYS A 430 3.49 -6.43 13.79
CA LYS A 430 3.85 -5.52 14.90
C LYS A 430 3.02 -5.80 16.15
N GLN A 431 1.72 -6.01 16.00
CA GLN A 431 0.83 -6.34 17.12
C GLN A 431 1.15 -7.71 17.72
N THR A 432 1.38 -8.72 16.88
CA THR A 432 1.78 -10.07 17.34
C THR A 432 3.12 -10.02 18.07
N PHE A 433 4.08 -9.24 17.58
CA PHE A 433 5.37 -9.07 18.22
C PHE A 433 5.23 -8.39 19.59
N THR A 434 4.48 -7.29 19.65
CA THR A 434 4.17 -6.58 20.89
C THR A 434 3.56 -7.50 21.95
N HIS A 435 2.53 -8.27 21.58
CA HIS A 435 1.86 -9.19 22.51
C HIS A 435 2.76 -10.36 22.92
N SER A 436 3.67 -10.80 22.05
CA SER A 436 4.66 -11.83 22.37
C SER A 436 5.68 -11.32 23.39
N ILE A 437 6.13 -10.06 23.25
CA ILE A 437 7.04 -9.44 24.21
C ILE A 437 6.38 -9.31 25.58
N GLN A 438 5.13 -8.85 25.66
CA GLN A 438 4.41 -8.73 26.93
C GLN A 438 4.21 -10.06 27.65
N LYS A 439 4.23 -11.19 26.93
CA LYS A 439 4.12 -12.55 27.48
C LYS A 439 5.48 -13.20 27.80
N LEU A 440 6.62 -12.50 27.63
CA LEU A 440 7.95 -13.07 27.91
C LEU A 440 8.18 -13.42 29.38
N GLY A 441 7.50 -12.74 30.30
CA GLY A 441 7.69 -12.91 31.74
C GLY A 441 9.12 -12.54 32.16
N ASN A 442 9.76 -13.39 32.95
CA ASN A 442 11.11 -13.13 33.48
C ASN A 442 12.26 -13.35 32.46
N ARG A 443 11.94 -13.56 31.17
CA ARG A 443 12.95 -13.79 30.13
C ARG A 443 13.47 -12.45 29.61
N SER A 444 14.78 -12.32 29.45
CA SER A 444 15.40 -11.17 28.78
C SER A 444 15.51 -11.41 27.28
N LEU A 445 15.31 -10.37 26.48
CA LEU A 445 15.40 -10.42 25.03
C LEU A 445 16.42 -9.40 24.51
N THR A 446 17.40 -9.89 23.73
CA THR A 446 18.38 -9.04 23.03
C THR A 446 18.22 -9.21 21.52
N ILE A 447 18.08 -8.10 20.79
CA ILE A 447 17.87 -8.09 19.34
C ILE A 447 19.02 -7.35 18.65
N PHE A 448 19.65 -7.99 17.66
CA PHE A 448 20.68 -7.39 16.81
C PHE A 448 20.13 -7.11 15.41
N VAL A 449 20.19 -5.85 14.97
CA VAL A 449 19.77 -5.45 13.62
C VAL A 449 20.91 -4.72 12.92
N ASP A 450 21.49 -5.34 11.89
CA ASP A 450 22.64 -4.81 11.14
C ASP A 450 22.21 -4.11 9.84
N ALA A 451 22.99 -3.11 9.44
CA ALA A 451 22.87 -2.40 8.17
C ALA A 451 21.51 -1.71 7.96
N LEU A 452 21.04 -0.96 8.96
CA LEU A 452 19.79 -0.18 8.88
C LEU A 452 19.72 0.72 7.64
N ASP A 453 20.87 1.23 7.18
CA ASP A 453 20.97 2.09 6.00
C ASP A 453 20.71 1.36 4.67
N GLU A 454 20.59 0.03 4.68
CA GLU A 454 20.24 -0.77 3.49
C GLU A 454 18.72 -1.01 3.34
N CYS A 455 17.92 -0.57 4.33
CA CYS A 455 16.46 -0.53 4.28
C CYS A 455 15.96 0.80 3.68
N ASP A 456 14.74 0.80 3.14
CA ASP A 456 14.09 2.06 2.72
C ASP A 456 14.02 3.05 3.89
N GLN A 457 14.33 4.32 3.62
CA GLN A 457 14.49 5.33 4.65
C GLN A 457 13.21 5.55 5.48
N ASN A 458 12.03 5.51 4.86
CA ASN A 458 10.76 5.68 5.56
C ASN A 458 10.45 4.45 6.41
N GLN A 459 10.75 3.25 5.88
CA GLN A 459 10.61 2.00 6.61
C GLN A 459 11.54 1.94 7.83
N ALA A 460 12.81 2.30 7.68
CA ALA A 460 13.80 2.33 8.76
C ALA A 460 13.38 3.29 9.89
N THR A 461 12.94 4.50 9.52
CA THR A 461 12.46 5.51 10.50
C THR A 461 11.22 5.01 11.26
N GLY A 462 10.24 4.44 10.55
CA GLY A 462 9.05 3.87 11.16
C GLY A 462 9.34 2.64 12.03
N MET A 463 10.37 1.86 11.70
CA MET A 463 10.81 0.72 12.49
C MET A 463 11.51 1.13 13.77
N VAL A 464 12.44 2.10 13.73
CA VAL A 464 13.09 2.62 14.94
C VAL A 464 12.04 3.17 15.91
N SER A 465 11.07 3.94 15.40
CA SER A 465 9.95 4.46 16.21
C SER A 465 9.12 3.34 16.85
N PHE A 466 8.85 2.26 16.11
CA PHE A 466 8.13 1.10 16.64
C PHE A 466 8.92 0.37 17.73
N PHE A 467 10.23 0.18 17.56
CA PHE A 467 11.07 -0.44 18.58
C PHE A 467 11.18 0.43 19.85
N GLU A 468 11.21 1.77 19.73
CA GLU A 468 11.16 2.66 20.90
C GLU A 468 9.86 2.46 21.69
N GLU A 469 8.71 2.40 21.00
CA GLU A 469 7.42 2.08 21.64
C GLU A 469 7.42 0.69 22.27
N LEU A 470 8.05 -0.30 21.60
CA LEU A 470 8.14 -1.66 22.09
C LEU A 470 8.97 -1.77 23.38
N CYS A 471 10.09 -1.03 23.48
CA CYS A 471 10.89 -0.95 24.70
C CYS A 471 10.09 -0.33 25.87
N ASP A 472 9.29 0.70 25.61
CA ASP A 472 8.43 1.29 26.63
C ASP A 472 7.38 0.29 27.13
N ARG A 473 6.71 -0.44 26.21
CA ARG A 473 5.75 -1.51 26.56
C ARG A 473 6.40 -2.69 27.28
N ALA A 474 7.62 -3.06 26.91
CA ALA A 474 8.38 -4.12 27.58
C ALA A 474 8.68 -3.74 29.04
N ARG A 475 9.07 -2.49 29.27
CA ARG A 475 9.31 -1.95 30.62
C ARG A 475 8.05 -1.95 31.47
N GLU A 476 6.90 -1.58 30.91
CA GLU A 476 5.60 -1.68 31.62
C GLU A 476 5.24 -3.12 32.00
N ALA A 477 5.67 -4.10 31.19
CA ALA A 477 5.49 -5.52 31.45
C ALA A 477 6.60 -6.16 32.28
N GLU A 478 7.54 -5.37 32.83
CA GLU A 478 8.72 -5.82 33.57
C GLU A 478 9.64 -6.78 32.77
N VAL A 479 9.65 -6.65 31.44
CA VAL A 479 10.47 -7.45 30.52
C VAL A 479 11.74 -6.68 30.15
N HIS A 480 12.90 -7.31 30.32
CA HIS A 480 14.17 -6.73 29.93
C HIS A 480 14.41 -6.89 28.41
N LEU A 481 14.14 -5.82 27.65
CA LEU A 481 14.38 -5.75 26.20
C LEU A 481 15.56 -4.84 25.85
N GLN A 482 16.49 -5.35 25.05
CA GLN A 482 17.67 -4.65 24.56
C GLN A 482 17.78 -4.77 23.04
N ILE A 483 18.16 -3.68 22.38
CA ILE A 483 18.24 -3.60 20.93
C ILE A 483 19.55 -2.96 20.51
N CYS A 484 20.30 -3.64 19.65
CA CYS A 484 21.55 -3.16 19.08
C CYS A 484 21.38 -2.93 17.58
N PHE A 485 21.59 -1.70 17.14
CA PHE A 485 21.54 -1.29 15.74
C PHE A 485 22.94 -1.02 15.18
N SER A 486 23.13 -1.30 13.90
CA SER A 486 24.28 -0.81 13.14
C SER A 486 23.86 -0.02 11.90
N SER A 487 24.59 1.03 11.57
CA SER A 487 24.37 1.77 10.33
C SER A 487 25.59 2.60 9.89
N ARG A 488 25.57 3.09 8.65
CA ARG A 488 26.38 4.24 8.24
C ARG A 488 25.98 5.51 9.01
N HIS A 489 26.79 6.57 8.90
CA HIS A 489 26.38 7.92 9.31
C HIS A 489 25.14 8.32 8.53
N TYR A 490 24.00 8.37 9.20
CA TYR A 490 22.70 8.54 8.58
C TYR A 490 21.99 9.72 9.24
N PRO A 491 21.93 10.90 8.59
CA PRO A 491 21.44 12.13 9.22
C PRO A 491 19.95 12.10 9.62
N SER A 492 19.17 11.22 9.00
CA SER A 492 17.71 11.18 9.11
C SER A 492 17.17 10.17 10.10
N ILE A 493 17.99 9.21 10.57
CA ILE A 493 17.59 8.32 11.67
C ILE A 493 18.03 9.00 12.97
N VAL A 494 17.08 9.18 13.89
CA VAL A 494 17.35 9.73 15.22
C VAL A 494 16.76 8.76 16.22
N ILE A 495 17.61 8.21 17.09
CA ILE A 495 17.20 7.42 18.25
C ILE A 495 17.18 8.39 19.43
N GLN A 496 16.01 8.55 20.08
CA GLN A 496 15.82 9.58 21.10
C GLN A 496 16.54 9.25 22.40
N ARG A 497 16.58 7.96 22.75
CA ARG A 497 17.22 7.42 23.96
C ARG A 497 18.06 6.22 23.54
N GLY A 498 19.38 6.34 23.58
CA GLY A 498 20.30 5.27 23.18
C GLY A 498 21.77 5.61 23.35
N VAL A 499 22.58 4.59 23.57
CA VAL A 499 24.04 4.73 23.61
C VAL A 499 24.59 4.72 22.19
N GLU A 500 25.35 5.74 21.79
CA GLU A 500 25.94 5.84 20.46
C GLU A 500 27.45 5.57 20.48
N VAL A 501 27.91 4.70 19.59
CA VAL A 501 29.34 4.40 19.40
C VAL A 501 29.72 4.59 17.94
N THR A 502 30.75 5.41 17.68
CA THR A 502 31.29 5.63 16.33
C THR A 502 32.57 4.82 16.13
N LEU A 503 32.47 3.72 15.38
CA LEU A 503 33.48 2.66 15.32
C LEU A 503 34.88 3.13 14.84
N GLU A 504 34.96 4.02 13.86
CA GLU A 504 36.24 4.53 13.33
C GLU A 504 37.06 5.35 14.35
N ASN A 505 36.42 5.88 15.39
CA ASN A 505 37.08 6.69 16.42
C ASN A 505 37.59 5.83 17.59
N GLU A 506 37.33 4.51 17.56
CA GLU A 506 37.62 3.61 18.67
C GLU A 506 39.06 3.11 18.65
N ILE A 507 39.75 3.23 19.79
CA ILE A 507 41.15 2.80 19.95
C ILE A 507 41.29 1.31 19.68
N GLY A 508 40.38 0.48 20.20
CA GLY A 508 40.42 -0.98 20.00
C GLY A 508 40.23 -1.38 18.53
N HIS A 509 39.42 -0.64 17.77
CA HIS A 509 39.27 -0.82 16.32
C HIS A 509 40.58 -0.53 15.58
N LEU A 510 41.28 0.55 15.98
CA LEU A 510 42.59 0.88 15.43
C LEU A 510 43.64 -0.19 15.77
N GLU A 511 43.59 -0.79 16.95
CA GLU A 511 44.46 -1.91 17.35
C GLU A 511 44.19 -3.17 16.52
N ASP A 512 42.93 -3.48 16.24
CA ASP A 512 42.52 -4.59 15.37
C ASP A 512 43.10 -4.43 13.96
N ILE A 513 43.06 -3.22 13.38
CA ILE A 513 43.69 -2.92 12.09
C ILE A 513 45.20 -3.15 12.16
N LYS A 514 45.89 -2.64 13.20
CA LYS A 514 47.34 -2.87 13.38
C LYS A 514 47.67 -4.35 13.48
N HIS A 515 46.87 -5.11 14.22
CA HIS A 515 47.02 -6.55 14.35
C HIS A 515 46.83 -7.26 13.00
N TYR A 516 45.81 -6.87 12.23
CA TYR A 516 45.56 -7.44 10.90
C TYR A 516 46.73 -7.19 9.94
N ILE A 517 47.25 -5.95 9.87
CA ILE A 517 48.42 -5.59 9.06
C ILE A 517 49.63 -6.44 9.45
N LYS A 518 49.89 -6.57 10.75
CA LYS A 518 51.02 -7.36 11.27
C LYS A 518 50.93 -8.83 10.86
N THR A 519 49.74 -9.40 10.90
CA THR A 519 49.51 -10.83 10.63
C THR A 519 49.45 -11.15 9.13
N LYS A 520 48.90 -10.26 8.30
CA LYS A 520 48.68 -10.51 6.87
C LYS A 520 49.82 -10.03 5.96
N LEU A 521 50.61 -9.05 6.38
CA LEU A 521 51.76 -8.59 5.63
C LEU A 521 52.96 -9.51 5.91
N ARG A 522 53.37 -10.31 4.91
CA ARG A 522 54.43 -11.33 4.99
C ARG A 522 55.84 -10.72 5.03
N LEU A 523 56.12 -9.88 6.02
CA LEU A 523 57.42 -9.24 6.25
C LEU A 523 58.03 -9.62 7.60
N GLY A 524 59.37 -9.63 7.69
CA GLY A 524 60.09 -9.85 8.94
C GLY A 524 59.86 -8.76 10.00
N LYS A 525 60.58 -8.84 11.13
CA LYS A 525 60.49 -7.90 12.27
C LYS A 525 61.53 -6.76 12.20
N THR A 526 62.02 -6.40 11.00
CA THR A 526 63.04 -5.35 10.86
C THR A 526 62.44 -3.97 11.14
N LYS A 527 63.27 -2.99 11.58
CA LYS A 527 62.82 -1.60 11.80
C LYS A 527 62.13 -1.01 10.56
N GLN A 528 62.64 -1.32 9.37
CA GLN A 528 62.05 -0.86 8.10
C GLN A 528 60.68 -1.50 7.82
N ALA A 529 60.45 -2.75 8.24
CA ALA A 529 59.15 -3.41 8.10
C ALA A 529 58.11 -2.82 9.06
N GLU A 530 58.49 -2.50 10.31
CA GLU A 530 57.60 -1.83 11.27
C GLU A 530 57.23 -0.40 10.84
N LEU A 531 58.17 0.35 10.25
CA LEU A 531 57.88 1.65 9.65
C LEU A 531 56.85 1.53 8.52
N LEU A 532 57.04 0.56 7.62
CA LEU A 532 56.08 0.32 6.54
C LEU A 532 54.69 -0.09 7.06
N ARG A 533 54.61 -0.92 8.11
CA ARG A 533 53.34 -1.25 8.77
C ARG A 533 52.65 -0.01 9.32
N SER A 534 53.42 0.91 9.90
CA SER A 534 52.90 2.18 10.44
C SER A 534 52.40 3.10 9.32
N GLU A 535 53.14 3.21 8.21
CA GLU A 535 52.70 3.97 7.03
C GLU A 535 51.39 3.42 6.42
N ILE A 536 51.23 2.09 6.33
CA ILE A 536 49.98 1.48 5.86
C ILE A 536 48.83 1.80 6.81
N PHE A 537 49.08 1.72 8.13
CA PHE A 537 48.08 2.02 9.15
C PHE A 537 47.62 3.49 9.07
N GLU A 538 48.55 4.45 9.04
CA GLU A 538 48.24 5.89 8.93
C GLU A 538 47.45 6.20 7.65
N LYS A 539 47.86 5.60 6.52
CA LYS A 539 47.20 5.81 5.23
C LYS A 539 45.82 5.18 5.15
N SER A 540 45.49 4.20 5.99
CA SER A 540 44.16 3.59 5.98
C SER A 540 43.05 4.50 6.49
N SER A 541 43.38 5.54 7.26
CA SER A 541 42.41 6.42 7.94
C SER A 541 41.30 5.66 8.69
N GLY A 542 41.61 4.49 9.26
CA GLY A 542 40.65 3.66 10.01
C GLY A 542 39.68 2.83 9.16
N ILE A 543 39.81 2.85 7.82
CA ILE A 543 38.96 2.09 6.90
C ILE A 543 39.52 0.68 6.73
N PHE A 544 38.91 -0.30 7.38
CA PHE A 544 39.38 -1.70 7.36
C PHE A 544 39.41 -2.29 5.93
N LEU A 545 38.38 -2.03 5.12
CA LEU A 545 38.31 -2.48 3.73
C LEU A 545 39.49 -1.98 2.87
N TRP A 546 39.93 -0.74 3.09
CA TRP A 546 41.10 -0.19 2.39
C TRP A 546 42.35 -1.03 2.70
N VAL A 547 42.55 -1.39 3.98
CA VAL A 547 43.68 -2.23 4.40
C VAL A 547 43.63 -3.61 3.76
N VAL A 548 42.46 -4.25 3.73
CA VAL A 548 42.28 -5.56 3.08
C VAL A 548 42.69 -5.49 1.61
N LEU A 549 42.16 -4.52 0.87
CA LEU A 549 42.45 -4.35 -0.55
C LEU A 549 43.92 -4.03 -0.81
N VAL A 550 44.52 -3.13 -0.03
CA VAL A 550 45.92 -2.73 -0.21
C VAL A 550 46.87 -3.86 0.14
N LEU A 551 46.61 -4.61 1.22
CA LEU A 551 47.44 -5.77 1.55
C LEU A 551 47.32 -6.87 0.49
N ASP A 552 46.13 -7.08 -0.09
CA ASP A 552 45.97 -8.03 -1.20
C ASP A 552 46.76 -7.57 -2.44
N ILE A 553 46.71 -6.28 -2.81
CA ILE A 553 47.52 -5.71 -3.90
C ILE A 553 49.01 -5.94 -3.62
N LEU A 554 49.50 -5.52 -2.44
CA LEU A 554 50.92 -5.63 -2.09
C LEU A 554 51.39 -7.10 -2.01
N ASN A 555 50.59 -8.00 -1.44
CA ASN A 555 50.94 -9.42 -1.35
C ASN A 555 50.90 -10.12 -2.71
N SER A 556 50.01 -9.71 -3.62
CA SER A 556 49.93 -10.27 -4.98
C SER A 556 51.09 -9.79 -5.88
N GLU A 557 51.47 -8.51 -5.80
CA GLU A 557 52.59 -7.95 -6.57
C GLU A 557 53.96 -8.38 -6.00
N TYR A 558 54.04 -8.69 -4.70
CA TYR A 558 55.28 -9.04 -4.01
C TYR A 558 55.15 -10.32 -3.15
N PRO A 559 54.95 -11.50 -3.76
CA PRO A 559 54.67 -12.75 -3.03
C PRO A 559 55.87 -13.35 -2.27
N ASN A 560 57.10 -12.98 -2.63
CA ASN A 560 58.34 -13.52 -2.05
C ASN A 560 58.95 -12.56 -1.01
N SER A 561 59.26 -13.06 0.18
CA SER A 561 59.84 -12.31 1.32
C SER A 561 61.29 -11.81 1.10
N SER A 562 61.85 -11.99 -0.10
CA SER A 562 63.22 -11.59 -0.49
C SER A 562 63.27 -10.20 -1.15
N ILE A 563 62.13 -9.50 -1.25
CA ILE A 563 61.99 -8.25 -2.00
C ILE A 563 62.35 -7.05 -1.12
N SER A 564 63.11 -6.10 -1.68
CA SER A 564 63.50 -4.86 -1.01
C SER A 564 62.26 -4.09 -0.54
N ILE A 565 62.12 -3.91 0.78
CA ILE A 565 61.07 -3.11 1.44
C ILE A 565 60.87 -1.75 0.76
N LYS A 566 61.94 -1.21 0.16
CA LYS A 566 61.93 0.02 -0.64
C LYS A 566 60.92 -0.03 -1.80
N LYS A 567 60.83 -1.13 -2.55
CA LYS A 567 59.89 -1.29 -3.67
C LYS A 567 58.43 -1.34 -3.20
N ILE A 568 58.18 -2.05 -2.09
CA ILE A 568 56.85 -2.12 -1.48
C ILE A 568 56.42 -0.74 -0.99
N ARG A 569 57.33 0.01 -0.35
CA ARG A 569 57.11 1.39 0.07
C ARG A 569 56.83 2.30 -1.13
N GLU A 570 57.63 2.25 -2.19
CA GLU A 570 57.41 3.03 -3.43
C GLU A 570 56.03 2.72 -4.04
N ARG A 571 55.60 1.45 -4.04
CA ARG A 571 54.26 1.07 -4.49
C ARG A 571 53.17 1.64 -3.60
N LEU A 572 53.30 1.52 -2.28
CA LEU A 572 52.36 2.07 -1.30
C LEU A 572 52.17 3.58 -1.49
N HIS A 573 53.22 4.33 -1.84
CA HIS A 573 53.11 5.77 -2.10
C HIS A 573 52.21 6.09 -3.29
N LYS A 574 52.19 5.25 -4.32
CA LYS A 574 51.31 5.39 -5.50
C LYS A 574 49.85 5.01 -5.24
N ILE A 575 49.59 4.24 -4.18
CA ILE A 575 48.23 3.83 -3.82
C ILE A 575 47.50 5.04 -3.20
N PRO A 576 46.30 5.42 -3.62
CA PRO A 576 45.58 6.55 -3.06
C PRO A 576 44.99 6.24 -1.67
N GLN A 577 44.79 7.29 -0.86
CA GLN A 577 44.28 7.18 0.50
C GLN A 577 42.74 7.02 0.55
N LYS A 578 42.02 7.69 -0.35
CA LYS A 578 40.56 7.61 -0.41
C LYS A 578 40.12 6.29 -1.04
N LEU A 579 39.11 5.66 -0.47
CA LEU A 579 38.59 4.37 -0.95
C LEU A 579 38.03 4.47 -2.39
N SER A 580 37.37 5.58 -2.75
CA SER A 580 36.89 5.83 -4.13
C SER A 580 38.02 5.79 -5.15
N ASP A 581 39.11 6.47 -4.83
CA ASP A 581 40.26 6.61 -5.73
C ASP A 581 41.03 5.29 -5.78
N LEU A 582 40.99 4.49 -4.70
CA LEU A 582 41.51 3.12 -4.68
C LEU A 582 40.72 2.21 -5.62
N PHE A 583 39.39 2.28 -5.63
CA PHE A 583 38.56 1.55 -6.58
C PHE A 583 38.87 1.95 -8.02
N GLU A 584 38.99 3.25 -8.31
CA GLU A 584 39.42 3.76 -9.62
C GLU A 584 40.78 3.19 -10.04
N MET A 585 41.77 3.17 -9.13
CA MET A 585 43.08 2.57 -9.38
C MET A 585 42.97 1.05 -9.64
N ILE A 586 42.10 0.33 -8.95
CA ILE A 586 41.89 -1.12 -9.17
C ILE A 586 41.26 -1.36 -10.55
N LEU A 587 40.23 -0.60 -10.91
CA LEU A 587 39.54 -0.73 -12.20
C LEU A 587 40.47 -0.41 -13.39
N THR A 588 41.36 0.58 -13.23
CA THR A 588 42.27 1.08 -14.29
C THR A 588 43.64 0.39 -14.33
N ARG A 589 43.93 -0.57 -13.44
CA ARG A 589 45.27 -1.17 -13.26
C ARG A 589 45.88 -1.81 -14.52
N ASP A 590 45.05 -2.40 -15.37
CA ASP A 590 45.46 -3.12 -16.57
C ASP A 590 44.36 -3.01 -17.65
N GLY A 591 44.78 -2.79 -18.91
CA GLY A 591 43.88 -2.57 -20.05
C GLY A 591 43.47 -3.85 -20.78
N GLU A 592 44.14 -4.98 -20.51
CA GLU A 592 44.05 -6.20 -21.32
C GLU A 592 42.67 -6.89 -21.26
N THR A 593 41.80 -6.53 -20.31
CA THR A 593 40.44 -7.12 -20.20
C THR A 593 39.37 -6.13 -19.71
N LEU A 594 39.38 -4.90 -20.24
CA LEU A 594 38.39 -3.87 -19.87
C LEU A 594 36.94 -4.25 -20.23
N GLU A 595 36.71 -4.83 -21.41
CA GLU A 595 35.38 -5.26 -21.85
C GLU A 595 34.81 -6.36 -20.95
N ARG A 596 35.62 -7.37 -20.62
CA ARG A 596 35.25 -8.44 -19.68
C ARG A 596 34.94 -7.89 -18.29
N LEU A 597 35.73 -6.94 -17.80
CA LEU A 597 35.49 -6.27 -16.52
C LEU A 597 34.14 -5.54 -16.55
N GLU A 598 33.88 -4.77 -17.59
CA GLU A 598 32.65 -4.00 -17.75
C GLU A 598 31.42 -4.91 -17.75
N ILE A 599 31.42 -5.98 -18.56
CA ILE A 599 30.33 -6.95 -18.63
C ILE A 599 30.11 -7.64 -17.28
N CYS A 600 31.20 -8.07 -16.62
CA CYS A 600 31.15 -8.71 -15.31
C CYS A 600 30.47 -7.79 -14.28
N LEU A 601 30.87 -6.51 -14.24
CA LEU A 601 30.32 -5.55 -13.29
C LEU A 601 28.88 -5.15 -13.64
N LYS A 602 28.53 -5.02 -14.93
CA LYS A 602 27.15 -4.79 -15.39
C LYS A 602 26.20 -5.91 -14.93
N TRP A 603 26.60 -7.17 -15.10
CA TRP A 603 25.84 -8.32 -14.62
C TRP A 603 25.67 -8.31 -13.10
N ILE A 604 26.74 -8.02 -12.36
CA ILE A 604 26.65 -7.90 -10.91
C ILE A 604 25.76 -6.72 -10.51
N LEU A 605 25.76 -5.59 -11.22
CA LEU A 605 24.98 -4.39 -10.87
C LEU A 605 23.48 -4.52 -11.14
N PHE A 606 23.12 -5.03 -12.33
CA PHE A 606 21.78 -4.88 -12.91
C PHE A 606 21.02 -6.19 -13.12
N ALA A 607 21.60 -7.34 -12.78
CA ALA A 607 20.83 -8.58 -12.76
C ALA A 607 19.65 -8.48 -11.78
N THR A 608 18.51 -9.08 -12.12
CA THR A 608 17.28 -9.08 -11.31
C THR A 608 17.43 -9.83 -10.00
N ARG A 609 18.43 -10.71 -9.93
CA ARG A 609 18.90 -11.39 -8.73
C ARG A 609 20.41 -11.63 -8.82
N PRO A 610 21.12 -11.84 -7.69
CA PRO A 610 22.49 -12.34 -7.74
C PRO A 610 22.60 -13.64 -8.55
N LEU A 611 23.56 -13.68 -9.47
CA LEU A 611 23.83 -14.85 -10.31
C LEU A 611 24.72 -15.86 -9.59
N LYS A 612 24.55 -17.14 -9.89
CA LYS A 612 25.51 -18.19 -9.52
C LYS A 612 26.82 -18.01 -10.33
N PRO A 613 27.96 -18.53 -9.86
CA PRO A 613 29.24 -18.46 -10.58
C PRO A 613 29.13 -18.96 -12.02
N GLN A 614 28.46 -20.10 -12.24
CA GLN A 614 28.28 -20.67 -13.57
C GLN A 614 27.39 -19.80 -14.45
N GLU A 615 26.29 -19.27 -13.91
CA GLU A 615 25.41 -18.35 -14.62
C GLU A 615 26.17 -17.10 -15.08
N LEU A 616 26.95 -16.48 -14.19
CA LEU A 616 27.75 -15.30 -14.51
C LEU A 616 28.85 -15.61 -15.52
N TYR A 617 29.50 -16.77 -15.41
CA TYR A 617 30.52 -17.21 -16.36
C TYR A 617 29.96 -17.26 -17.78
N PHE A 618 28.88 -18.02 -18.00
CA PHE A 618 28.26 -18.13 -19.33
C PHE A 618 27.68 -16.81 -19.82
N ALA A 619 27.11 -16.00 -18.92
CA ALA A 619 26.63 -14.66 -19.28
C ALA A 619 27.77 -13.75 -19.78
N ILE A 620 28.95 -13.80 -19.17
CA ILE A 620 30.12 -13.05 -19.62
C ILE A 620 30.62 -13.58 -20.98
N GLN A 621 30.75 -14.90 -21.14
CA GLN A 621 31.23 -15.50 -22.38
C GLN A 621 30.31 -15.16 -23.56
N LEU A 622 28.99 -15.32 -23.40
CA LEU A 622 28.00 -14.99 -24.43
C LEU A 622 27.94 -13.50 -24.78
N SER A 623 28.27 -12.63 -23.83
CA SER A 623 28.33 -11.19 -24.06
C SER A 623 29.56 -10.80 -24.88
N LEU A 624 30.68 -11.50 -24.69
CA LEU A 624 31.94 -11.29 -25.42
C LEU A 624 31.92 -11.92 -26.81
N ASP A 625 31.41 -13.14 -26.92
CA ASP A 625 31.25 -13.88 -28.17
C ASP A 625 29.86 -14.52 -28.23
N LYS A 626 28.98 -13.93 -29.05
CA LYS A 626 27.61 -14.41 -29.25
C LYS A 626 27.54 -15.82 -29.87
N GLY A 627 28.63 -16.31 -30.46
CA GLY A 627 28.76 -17.67 -31.00
C GLY A 627 29.31 -18.69 -30.00
N SER A 628 29.67 -18.27 -28.78
CA SER A 628 30.21 -19.18 -27.76
C SER A 628 29.19 -20.23 -27.32
N SER A 629 29.70 -21.41 -26.95
CA SER A 629 28.85 -22.46 -26.39
C SER A 629 28.25 -22.01 -25.07
N SER A 630 26.92 -22.12 -24.95
CA SER A 630 26.21 -21.94 -23.68
C SER A 630 26.06 -23.24 -22.89
N CYS A 631 26.55 -24.35 -23.44
CA CYS A 631 26.51 -25.66 -22.82
C CYS A 631 27.67 -25.78 -21.80
N TRP A 632 27.33 -26.19 -20.59
CA TRP A 632 28.26 -26.53 -19.53
C TRP A 632 28.53 -28.03 -19.54
N ASP A 633 29.80 -28.36 -19.70
CA ASP A 633 30.34 -29.67 -19.40
C ASP A 633 31.25 -29.55 -18.15
N ASP A 634 30.90 -30.27 -17.08
CA ASP A 634 31.66 -30.26 -15.82
C ASP A 634 33.02 -30.96 -15.96
N GLU A 635 33.20 -31.78 -17.00
CA GLU A 635 34.51 -32.36 -17.34
C GLU A 635 35.46 -31.31 -17.97
N ASP A 636 34.93 -30.27 -18.61
CA ASP A 636 35.71 -29.22 -19.29
C ASP A 636 35.99 -27.99 -18.40
N VAL A 637 35.08 -27.64 -17.48
CA VAL A 637 35.17 -26.42 -16.66
C VAL A 637 34.78 -26.68 -15.21
N GLU A 638 35.81 -26.91 -14.37
CA GLU A 638 35.65 -27.10 -12.92
C GLU A 638 35.19 -25.82 -12.20
N LEU A 639 34.34 -25.97 -11.19
CA LEU A 639 33.75 -24.85 -10.42
C LEU A 639 34.80 -23.90 -9.79
N ASP A 640 35.95 -24.41 -9.36
CA ASP A 640 36.98 -23.57 -8.74
C ASP A 640 37.67 -22.67 -9.77
N LEU A 641 37.84 -23.12 -11.01
CA LEU A 641 38.30 -22.29 -12.12
C LEU A 641 37.28 -21.17 -12.44
N ILE A 642 35.98 -21.47 -12.33
CA ILE A 642 34.92 -20.45 -12.50
C ILE A 642 34.99 -19.39 -11.40
N LYS A 643 35.22 -19.78 -10.15
CA LYS A 643 35.38 -18.80 -9.04
C LYS A 643 36.59 -17.89 -9.28
N ASP A 644 37.70 -18.44 -9.74
CA ASP A 644 38.89 -17.67 -10.11
C ASP A 644 38.65 -16.78 -11.33
N PHE A 645 37.84 -17.24 -12.29
CA PHE A 645 37.39 -16.43 -13.42
C PHE A 645 36.55 -15.23 -12.95
N VAL A 646 35.60 -15.41 -12.04
CA VAL A 646 34.79 -14.31 -11.49
C VAL A 646 35.67 -13.32 -10.73
N ARG A 647 36.61 -13.81 -9.92
CA ARG A 647 37.53 -12.97 -9.16
C ARG A 647 38.45 -12.17 -10.08
N SER A 648 39.00 -12.79 -11.11
CA SER A 648 39.88 -12.12 -12.08
C SER A 648 39.12 -11.13 -12.97
N SER A 649 37.92 -11.49 -13.43
CA SER A 649 37.06 -10.64 -14.25
C SER A 649 36.61 -9.38 -13.51
N SER A 650 36.34 -9.47 -12.21
CA SER A 650 35.98 -8.33 -11.36
C SER A 650 37.19 -7.59 -10.75
N LYS A 651 38.42 -8.01 -11.08
CA LYS A 651 39.67 -7.53 -10.46
C LYS A 651 39.68 -7.63 -8.92
N GLY A 652 38.99 -8.63 -8.38
CA GLY A 652 38.89 -8.88 -6.94
C GLY A 652 37.83 -8.05 -6.22
N LEU A 653 36.99 -7.29 -6.95
CA LEU A 653 35.89 -6.51 -6.38
C LEU A 653 34.62 -7.34 -6.18
N ALA A 654 34.57 -8.57 -6.70
CA ALA A 654 33.49 -9.53 -6.46
C ALA A 654 34.01 -10.81 -5.79
N GLU A 655 33.15 -11.43 -4.99
CA GLU A 655 33.40 -12.73 -4.36
C GLU A 655 32.18 -13.65 -4.50
N VAL A 656 32.43 -14.95 -4.33
CA VAL A 656 31.38 -15.98 -4.28
C VAL A 656 31.04 -16.28 -2.82
N THR A 657 29.75 -16.23 -2.49
CA THR A 657 29.26 -16.50 -1.13
C THR A 657 29.52 -17.93 -0.71
N ARG A 658 29.68 -18.16 0.61
CA ARG A 658 29.97 -19.48 1.18
C ARG A 658 28.72 -20.29 1.56
N ASN A 659 27.54 -19.69 1.44
CA ASN A 659 26.27 -20.35 1.72
C ASN A 659 25.90 -21.40 0.66
N LYS A 660 24.85 -22.16 0.96
CA LYS A 660 24.29 -23.18 0.05
C LYS A 660 23.90 -22.61 -1.32
N ALA A 661 23.55 -21.32 -1.39
CA ALA A 661 23.16 -20.65 -2.63
C ALA A 661 24.35 -20.37 -3.56
N SER A 662 25.56 -20.17 -3.00
CA SER A 662 26.82 -19.91 -3.73
C SER A 662 26.63 -18.90 -4.88
N GLN A 663 26.39 -17.64 -4.53
CA GLN A 663 26.08 -16.54 -5.46
C GLN A 663 27.24 -15.54 -5.56
N VAL A 664 27.32 -14.82 -6.68
CA VAL A 664 28.30 -13.76 -6.90
C VAL A 664 27.76 -12.44 -6.37
N GLN A 665 28.57 -11.75 -5.57
CA GLN A 665 28.27 -10.42 -5.05
C GLN A 665 29.53 -9.55 -5.00
N PHE A 666 29.38 -8.24 -4.79
CA PHE A 666 30.53 -7.41 -4.47
C PHE A 666 31.10 -7.77 -3.11
N ILE A 667 32.41 -7.57 -2.95
CA ILE A 667 33.10 -7.74 -1.65
C ILE A 667 32.56 -6.79 -0.58
N HIS A 668 31.95 -5.68 -0.99
CA HIS A 668 31.35 -4.68 -0.11
C HIS A 668 30.41 -3.75 -0.90
N GLU A 669 29.34 -3.26 -0.26
CA GLU A 669 28.33 -2.40 -0.91
C GLU A 669 28.91 -1.07 -1.41
N SER A 670 29.96 -0.54 -0.77
CA SER A 670 30.68 0.66 -1.23
C SER A 670 31.25 0.55 -2.64
N VAL A 671 31.48 -0.67 -3.15
CA VAL A 671 31.86 -0.86 -4.56
C VAL A 671 30.69 -0.49 -5.47
N ARG A 672 29.46 -0.93 -5.13
CA ARG A 672 28.24 -0.58 -5.87
C ARG A 672 28.03 0.94 -5.86
N ASP A 673 28.10 1.55 -4.68
CA ASP A 673 27.90 3.00 -4.51
C ASP A 673 28.89 3.81 -5.35
N PHE A 674 30.15 3.36 -5.40
CA PHE A 674 31.17 3.99 -6.21
C PHE A 674 30.87 3.89 -7.71
N LEU A 675 30.48 2.70 -8.18
CA LEU A 675 30.17 2.45 -9.59
C LEU A 675 28.92 3.23 -10.06
N LEU A 676 27.87 3.30 -9.24
CA LEU A 676 26.64 4.03 -9.56
C LEU A 676 26.72 5.54 -9.30
N GLY A 677 27.71 6.00 -8.53
CA GLY A 677 27.89 7.41 -8.18
C GLY A 677 28.90 8.11 -9.07
N LYS A 678 30.20 7.92 -8.78
CA LYS A 678 31.30 8.70 -9.38
C LYS A 678 31.81 8.11 -10.69
N TYR A 679 31.66 6.80 -10.89
CA TYR A 679 32.24 6.10 -12.04
C TYR A 679 31.30 5.97 -13.24
N GLN A 680 30.05 6.40 -13.10
CA GLN A 680 29.02 6.28 -14.14
C GLN A 680 29.42 6.97 -15.45
N ASP A 681 30.04 8.14 -15.37
CA ASP A 681 30.41 8.97 -16.53
C ASP A 681 31.64 8.44 -17.29
N GLN A 682 32.50 7.66 -16.62
CA GLN A 682 33.75 7.16 -17.23
C GLN A 682 33.53 5.91 -18.09
N TRP A 683 32.46 5.14 -17.87
CA TRP A 683 32.20 3.90 -18.61
C TRP A 683 31.50 4.09 -19.96
N THR A 684 30.74 5.18 -20.15
CA THR A 684 29.91 5.28 -21.35
C THR A 684 30.64 5.86 -22.57
N GLY A 685 31.76 6.57 -22.39
CA GLY A 685 32.46 7.29 -23.48
C GLY A 685 31.63 8.37 -24.20
N LEU A 686 30.32 8.41 -23.93
CA LEU A 686 29.25 9.24 -24.47
C LEU A 686 28.34 9.60 -23.29
N SER A 687 28.01 10.88 -23.16
CA SER A 687 27.25 11.39 -22.02
C SER A 687 25.87 10.73 -21.86
N GLY A 688 25.60 10.17 -20.68
CA GLY A 688 24.29 10.37 -20.03
C GLY A 688 23.38 9.16 -19.77
N ASN A 689 23.76 7.91 -20.06
CA ASN A 689 22.79 6.81 -19.91
C ASN A 689 23.37 5.40 -19.63
N PHE A 690 24.25 5.30 -18.64
CA PHE A 690 24.91 4.05 -18.26
C PHE A 690 23.92 2.91 -17.93
N VAL A 691 22.84 3.23 -17.20
CA VAL A 691 21.83 2.24 -16.81
C VAL A 691 21.13 1.65 -18.04
N GLY A 692 20.71 2.49 -18.99
CA GLY A 692 20.09 2.06 -20.24
C GLY A 692 21.00 1.14 -21.05
N HIS A 693 22.24 1.55 -21.30
CA HIS A 693 23.22 0.73 -22.05
C HIS A 693 23.52 -0.61 -21.34
N SER A 694 23.55 -0.61 -20.01
CA SER A 694 23.77 -1.83 -19.25
C SER A 694 22.62 -2.81 -19.42
N HIS A 695 21.38 -2.36 -19.26
CA HIS A 695 20.21 -3.20 -19.49
C HIS A 695 20.09 -3.66 -20.95
N GLU A 696 20.50 -2.84 -21.92
CA GLU A 696 20.58 -3.24 -23.31
C GLU A 696 21.62 -4.36 -23.54
N THR A 697 22.82 -4.23 -22.96
CA THR A 697 23.87 -5.27 -23.02
C THR A 697 23.37 -6.59 -22.44
N LEU A 698 22.70 -6.53 -21.28
CA LEU A 698 22.16 -7.70 -20.59
C LEU A 698 21.03 -8.35 -21.39
N ARG A 699 20.14 -7.55 -22.01
CA ARG A 699 19.10 -8.03 -22.94
C ARG A 699 19.73 -8.78 -24.10
N ASP A 700 20.76 -8.22 -24.74
CA ASP A 700 21.43 -8.84 -25.89
C ASP A 700 22.06 -10.18 -25.55
N CYS A 701 22.65 -10.29 -24.36
CA CYS A 701 23.17 -11.55 -23.86
C CYS A 701 22.05 -12.58 -23.60
N CYS A 702 20.94 -12.17 -22.98
CA CYS A 702 19.77 -13.06 -22.84
C CYS A 702 19.25 -13.53 -24.21
N LEU A 703 19.24 -12.64 -25.20
CA LEU A 703 18.81 -12.96 -26.57
C LEU A 703 19.79 -13.91 -27.28
N ALA A 704 21.09 -13.75 -27.06
CA ALA A 704 22.10 -14.69 -27.55
C ALA A 704 21.88 -16.11 -26.97
N GLN A 705 21.61 -16.20 -25.66
CA GLN A 705 21.28 -17.47 -24.99
C GLN A 705 20.01 -18.12 -25.57
N LEU A 706 18.96 -17.33 -25.87
CA LEU A 706 17.73 -17.83 -26.47
C LEU A 706 17.94 -18.37 -27.89
N ASN A 707 18.89 -17.78 -28.63
CA ASN A 707 19.22 -18.19 -29.99
C ASN A 707 20.26 -19.31 -30.07
N ALA A 708 20.91 -19.66 -28.95
CA ALA A 708 21.83 -20.79 -28.89
C ALA A 708 21.12 -22.11 -29.26
N LEU A 709 21.86 -23.01 -29.91
CA LEU A 709 21.36 -24.28 -30.46
C LEU A 709 21.17 -25.37 -29.40
N ILE A 710 20.36 -25.09 -28.37
CA ILE A 710 20.11 -26.02 -27.24
C ILE A 710 19.61 -27.40 -27.70
N ASN A 711 18.83 -27.43 -28.78
CA ASN A 711 18.26 -28.67 -29.34
C ASN A 711 19.32 -29.64 -29.91
N GLN A 712 20.55 -29.19 -30.16
CA GLN A 712 21.64 -30.07 -30.60
C GLN A 712 22.21 -30.89 -29.44
N ASP A 713 22.22 -30.33 -28.22
CA ASP A 713 22.82 -30.95 -27.03
C ASP A 713 21.80 -31.66 -26.13
N ILE A 714 20.53 -31.26 -26.22
CA ILE A 714 19.39 -31.85 -25.50
C ILE A 714 18.20 -31.97 -26.44
N ALA A 715 17.69 -33.19 -26.62
CA ALA A 715 16.45 -33.41 -27.36
C ALA A 715 15.24 -32.93 -26.53
N ILE A 716 14.67 -31.77 -26.90
CA ILE A 716 13.42 -31.28 -26.31
C ILE A 716 12.24 -31.97 -27.03
N PRO A 717 11.38 -32.73 -26.33
CA PRO A 717 10.25 -33.43 -26.96
C PRO A 717 9.18 -32.46 -27.48
N ASP A 718 8.62 -32.75 -28.65
CA ASP A 718 7.45 -32.06 -29.21
C ASP A 718 6.34 -33.08 -29.54
N PRO A 719 5.17 -33.05 -28.86
CA PRO A 719 4.77 -32.09 -27.84
C PRO A 719 5.46 -32.31 -26.50
N LEU A 720 5.65 -31.22 -25.73
CA LEU A 720 6.22 -31.27 -24.39
C LEU A 720 5.40 -32.20 -23.46
N PRO A 721 6.05 -33.03 -22.62
CA PRO A 721 5.35 -33.83 -21.63
C PRO A 721 4.66 -32.91 -20.60
N LYS A 722 3.62 -33.42 -19.93
CA LYS A 722 2.97 -32.72 -18.80
C LYS A 722 4.01 -32.17 -17.82
N ALA A 723 3.83 -30.96 -17.32
CA ALA A 723 4.83 -30.25 -16.54
C ALA A 723 5.25 -31.01 -15.27
N SER A 724 4.34 -31.80 -14.70
CA SER A 724 4.62 -32.71 -13.58
C SER A 724 5.59 -33.85 -13.94
N LYS A 725 5.61 -34.30 -15.20
CA LYS A 725 6.51 -35.34 -15.72
C LYS A 725 7.78 -34.78 -16.37
N ALA A 726 7.85 -33.47 -16.61
CA ALA A 726 8.99 -32.78 -17.21
C ALA A 726 10.09 -32.37 -16.21
N ALA A 727 10.02 -32.83 -14.95
CA ALA A 727 10.97 -32.42 -13.90
C ALA A 727 12.42 -32.78 -14.22
N GLN A 728 12.66 -34.02 -14.67
CA GLN A 728 13.99 -34.48 -15.07
C GLN A 728 14.55 -33.70 -16.27
N LEU A 729 13.71 -33.41 -17.27
CA LEU A 729 14.11 -32.60 -18.42
C LEU A 729 14.56 -31.20 -17.99
N ARG A 730 13.82 -30.55 -17.09
CA ARG A 730 14.19 -29.25 -16.53
C ARG A 730 15.49 -29.30 -15.74
N GLU A 731 15.70 -30.36 -14.96
CA GLU A 731 16.93 -30.56 -14.19
C GLU A 731 18.14 -30.72 -15.13
N THR A 732 18.04 -31.56 -16.15
CA THR A 732 19.09 -31.73 -17.17
C THR A 732 19.39 -30.41 -17.90
N ILE A 733 18.36 -29.66 -18.28
CA ILE A 733 18.53 -28.35 -18.93
C ILE A 733 19.21 -27.35 -18.00
N ASN A 734 18.80 -27.27 -16.73
CA ASN A 734 19.41 -26.34 -15.78
C ASN A 734 20.86 -26.72 -15.42
N LEU A 735 21.21 -28.00 -15.51
CA LEU A 735 22.59 -28.47 -15.35
C LEU A 735 23.44 -28.11 -16.57
N LYS A 736 23.00 -28.42 -17.79
CA LYS A 736 23.77 -28.14 -19.01
C LYS A 736 23.72 -26.68 -19.45
N PHE A 737 22.67 -25.92 -19.14
CA PHE A 737 22.51 -24.53 -19.55
C PHE A 737 22.16 -23.65 -18.34
N PRO A 738 23.12 -23.40 -17.42
CA PRO A 738 22.84 -22.72 -16.15
C PRO A 738 22.18 -21.36 -16.30
N PHE A 739 22.53 -20.63 -17.37
CA PHE A 739 22.07 -19.26 -17.62
C PHE A 739 20.73 -19.16 -18.38
N LEU A 740 20.20 -20.27 -18.91
CA LEU A 740 19.00 -20.27 -19.73
C LEU A 740 17.75 -19.80 -18.96
N GLU A 741 17.52 -20.35 -17.77
CA GLU A 741 16.34 -19.99 -16.94
C GLU A 741 16.33 -18.50 -16.62
N TYR A 742 17.49 -17.93 -16.27
CA TYR A 742 17.60 -16.48 -16.05
C TYR A 742 17.28 -15.70 -17.33
N SER A 743 17.85 -16.10 -18.47
CA SER A 743 17.70 -15.41 -19.75
C SER A 743 16.25 -15.34 -20.22
N VAL A 744 15.56 -16.49 -20.20
CA VAL A 744 14.16 -16.61 -20.63
C VAL A 744 13.25 -15.74 -19.76
N LEU A 745 13.46 -15.75 -18.45
CA LEU A 745 12.59 -15.04 -17.50
C LEU A 745 12.82 -13.52 -17.49
N ASN A 746 14.04 -13.06 -17.83
CA ASN A 746 14.43 -11.65 -17.62
C ASN A 746 14.70 -10.86 -18.92
N VAL A 747 14.63 -11.47 -20.10
CA VAL A 747 14.87 -10.75 -21.37
C VAL A 747 13.96 -9.52 -21.53
N PHE A 748 12.65 -9.65 -21.22
CA PHE A 748 11.71 -8.53 -21.28
C PHE A 748 11.94 -7.52 -20.15
N HIS A 749 12.38 -7.95 -18.97
CA HIS A 749 12.72 -7.04 -17.88
C HIS A 749 13.89 -6.12 -18.26
N HIS A 750 14.95 -6.69 -18.85
CA HIS A 750 16.10 -5.92 -19.30
C HIS A 750 15.72 -5.01 -20.48
N ALA A 751 14.96 -5.49 -21.47
CA ALA A 751 14.47 -4.65 -22.55
C ALA A 751 13.58 -3.50 -22.04
N ASN A 752 12.63 -3.76 -21.14
CA ASN A 752 11.75 -2.73 -20.56
C ASN A 752 12.54 -1.68 -19.77
N SER A 753 13.54 -2.11 -19.00
CA SER A 753 14.43 -1.20 -18.26
C SER A 753 15.31 -0.38 -19.18
N ALA A 754 15.78 -0.95 -20.30
CA ALA A 754 16.50 -0.21 -21.33
C ALA A 754 15.60 0.86 -21.97
N GLN A 755 14.36 0.52 -22.35
CA GLN A 755 13.39 1.48 -22.89
C GLN A 755 13.09 2.63 -21.93
N ARG A 756 12.86 2.31 -20.64
CA ARG A 756 12.61 3.31 -19.58
C ARG A 756 13.76 4.29 -19.43
N ASN A 757 14.97 3.79 -19.59
CA ASN A 757 16.18 4.60 -19.63
C ASN A 757 16.54 4.93 -21.08
N ALA A 758 15.60 5.45 -21.86
CA ALA A 758 15.82 6.06 -23.19
C ALA A 758 16.61 5.24 -24.24
N MET A 759 16.69 3.92 -24.14
CA MET A 759 17.23 3.05 -25.19
C MET A 759 16.09 2.48 -26.03
N ASP A 760 15.95 2.90 -27.29
CA ASP A 760 14.84 2.45 -28.14
C ASP A 760 14.85 0.93 -28.38
N GLN A 761 13.74 0.25 -28.08
CA GLN A 761 13.61 -1.22 -28.18
C GLN A 761 12.70 -1.67 -29.33
N ARG A 762 12.27 -0.77 -30.23
CA ARG A 762 11.35 -1.13 -31.32
C ARG A 762 11.89 -2.23 -32.25
N SER A 763 13.17 -2.16 -32.63
CA SER A 763 13.80 -3.22 -33.45
C SER A 763 13.85 -4.55 -32.71
N PHE A 764 14.18 -4.52 -31.41
CA PHE A 764 14.15 -5.72 -30.58
C PHE A 764 12.77 -6.38 -30.56
N LEU A 765 11.70 -5.60 -30.43
CA LEU A 765 10.32 -6.14 -30.45
C LEU A 765 9.94 -6.69 -31.83
N ALA A 766 10.36 -6.04 -32.92
CA ALA A 766 10.07 -6.48 -34.29
C ALA A 766 10.78 -7.80 -34.64
N ASP A 767 12.02 -7.98 -34.17
CA ASP A 767 12.86 -9.14 -34.50
C ASP A 767 12.85 -10.22 -33.40
N PHE A 768 12.00 -10.08 -32.38
CA PHE A 768 12.00 -10.99 -31.22
C PHE A 768 11.65 -12.43 -31.63
N PRO A 769 12.48 -13.44 -31.29
CA PRO A 769 12.24 -14.83 -31.67
C PRO A 769 11.17 -15.49 -30.76
N LEU A 770 9.92 -15.07 -30.93
CA LEU A 770 8.78 -15.44 -30.07
C LEU A 770 8.59 -16.95 -29.96
N GLU A 771 8.60 -17.69 -31.07
CA GLU A 771 8.42 -19.15 -31.08
C GLU A 771 9.49 -19.88 -30.25
N LYS A 772 10.77 -19.46 -30.38
CA LYS A 772 11.87 -20.03 -29.58
C LYS A 772 11.70 -19.69 -28.10
N TRP A 773 11.31 -18.46 -27.79
CA TRP A 773 11.07 -18.04 -26.41
C TRP A 773 9.92 -18.84 -25.78
N ILE A 774 8.82 -19.08 -26.50
CA ILE A 774 7.69 -19.90 -26.05
C ILE A 774 8.16 -21.33 -25.75
N LEU A 775 8.94 -21.94 -26.64
CA LEU A 775 9.49 -23.28 -26.44
C LEU A 775 10.33 -23.35 -25.15
N HIS A 776 11.27 -22.43 -24.97
CA HIS A 776 12.15 -22.40 -23.80
C HIS A 776 11.36 -22.10 -22.51
N ASN A 777 10.47 -21.11 -22.52
CA ASN A 777 9.62 -20.76 -21.39
C ASN A 777 8.72 -21.94 -20.97
N ASN A 778 8.08 -22.62 -21.92
CA ASN A 778 7.23 -23.77 -21.63
C ASN A 778 8.00 -24.98 -21.11
N THR A 779 9.25 -25.12 -21.55
CA THR A 779 10.16 -26.18 -21.09
C THR A 779 10.54 -25.98 -19.63
N ILE A 780 10.87 -24.75 -19.21
CA ILE A 780 11.22 -24.43 -17.82
C ILE A 780 10.00 -24.26 -16.89
N GLU A 781 8.80 -24.02 -17.43
CA GLU A 781 7.58 -23.84 -16.64
C GLU A 781 7.19 -25.13 -15.88
N LYS A 782 6.82 -24.94 -14.62
CA LYS A 782 6.50 -26.00 -13.65
C LYS A 782 5.01 -26.37 -13.65
N HIS A 783 4.14 -25.49 -14.14
CA HIS A 783 2.69 -25.67 -14.14
C HIS A 783 2.13 -25.64 -15.55
N ASP A 784 1.42 -26.71 -15.95
CA ASP A 784 0.83 -26.82 -17.29
C ASP A 784 -0.09 -25.64 -17.62
N ILE A 785 -0.85 -25.14 -16.64
CA ILE A 785 -1.77 -24.01 -16.80
C ILE A 785 -1.09 -22.67 -17.11
N ARG A 786 0.24 -22.57 -16.92
CA ARG A 786 1.03 -21.35 -17.16
C ARG A 786 1.85 -21.43 -18.45
N ARG A 787 1.82 -22.57 -19.14
CA ARG A 787 2.45 -22.72 -20.45
C ARG A 787 1.65 -21.96 -21.50
N TYR A 788 2.36 -21.22 -22.34
CA TYR A 788 1.77 -20.47 -23.44
C TYR A 788 1.46 -21.38 -24.62
N ARG A 789 0.42 -21.05 -25.39
CA ARG A 789 0.19 -21.67 -26.70
C ARG A 789 1.10 -21.02 -27.73
N GLN A 790 1.29 -21.68 -28.87
CA GLN A 790 2.07 -21.11 -29.98
C GLN A 790 1.38 -19.90 -30.63
N SER A 791 0.09 -19.71 -30.39
CA SER A 791 -0.73 -18.61 -30.90
C SER A 791 -0.82 -17.40 -29.96
N VAL A 792 -0.05 -17.36 -28.85
CA VAL A 792 -0.05 -16.21 -27.94
C VAL A 792 0.53 -14.97 -28.62
N SER A 793 -0.05 -13.80 -28.37
CA SER A 793 0.54 -12.55 -28.86
C SER A 793 1.70 -12.08 -27.99
N LEU A 794 2.60 -11.28 -28.59
CA LEU A 794 3.64 -10.62 -27.82
C LEU A 794 3.04 -9.63 -26.80
N LEU A 795 1.95 -8.94 -27.17
CA LEU A 795 1.28 -7.98 -26.30
C LEU A 795 0.74 -8.64 -25.02
N TYR A 796 0.15 -9.83 -25.14
CA TYR A 796 -0.33 -10.62 -24.00
C TYR A 796 0.81 -10.97 -23.04
N ILE A 797 1.96 -11.42 -23.58
CA ILE A 797 3.13 -11.76 -22.76
C ILE A 797 3.65 -10.52 -22.04
N LEU A 798 3.80 -9.39 -22.74
CA LEU A 798 4.27 -8.13 -22.14
C LEU A 798 3.32 -7.65 -21.03
N ALA A 799 2.01 -7.78 -21.23
CA ALA A 799 0.99 -7.45 -20.24
C ALA A 799 1.10 -8.34 -18.98
N GLU A 800 1.25 -9.65 -19.17
CA GLU A 800 1.41 -10.61 -18.07
C GLU A 800 2.74 -10.43 -17.30
N LYS A 801 3.80 -9.93 -17.97
CA LYS A 801 5.14 -9.73 -17.39
C LYS A 801 5.39 -8.32 -16.86
N ASN A 802 4.38 -7.44 -16.84
CA ASN A 802 4.47 -6.04 -16.43
C ASN A 802 5.50 -5.21 -17.21
N SER A 803 5.58 -5.42 -18.53
CA SER A 803 6.53 -4.70 -19.41
C SER A 803 5.88 -3.46 -20.04
N ASP A 804 5.52 -2.50 -19.19
CA ASP A 804 4.74 -1.32 -19.53
C ASP A 804 5.40 -0.39 -20.57
N ASP A 805 6.71 -0.19 -20.47
CA ASP A 805 7.46 0.65 -21.43
C ASP A 805 7.55 -0.01 -22.80
N LEU A 806 7.69 -1.34 -22.86
CA LEU A 806 7.64 -2.09 -24.12
C LEU A 806 6.24 -2.09 -24.74
N ILE A 807 5.18 -2.16 -23.93
CA ILE A 807 3.80 -2.05 -24.42
C ILE A 807 3.59 -0.71 -25.15
N ARG A 808 4.10 0.40 -24.60
CA ARG A 808 3.95 1.75 -25.20
C ARG A 808 4.59 1.92 -26.57
N ILE A 809 5.59 1.11 -26.90
CA ILE A 809 6.33 1.20 -28.16
C ILE A 809 6.10 0.00 -29.08
N SER A 810 5.22 -0.93 -28.69
CA SER A 810 4.96 -2.15 -29.45
C SER A 810 4.50 -1.81 -30.87
N PRO A 811 5.10 -2.42 -31.91
CA PRO A 811 4.81 -2.08 -33.30
C PRO A 811 3.44 -2.61 -33.80
N HIS A 812 2.75 -3.45 -33.03
CA HIS A 812 1.52 -4.13 -33.44
C HIS A 812 0.25 -3.48 -32.87
N ARG A 813 -0.76 -3.32 -33.73
CA ARG A 813 -2.09 -2.72 -33.48
C ARG A 813 -3.10 -3.68 -32.84
N GLU A 814 -2.63 -4.68 -32.11
CA GLU A 814 -3.54 -5.58 -31.39
C GLU A 814 -4.19 -4.79 -30.27
N ALA A 815 -5.52 -4.76 -30.24
CA ALA A 815 -6.21 -4.03 -29.20
C ALA A 815 -6.01 -4.78 -27.88
N CYS A 816 -5.85 -4.04 -26.78
CA CYS A 816 -5.80 -4.66 -25.45
C CYS A 816 -7.10 -5.41 -25.07
N PHE A 817 -8.14 -5.25 -25.90
CA PHE A 817 -9.46 -5.88 -25.83
C PHE A 817 -9.67 -7.05 -26.81
N ASP A 818 -8.66 -7.43 -27.59
CA ASP A 818 -8.77 -8.58 -28.49
C ASP A 818 -8.77 -9.90 -27.70
N VAL A 819 -9.65 -10.82 -28.12
CA VAL A 819 -9.80 -12.13 -27.48
C VAL A 819 -8.81 -13.11 -28.07
N GLU A 820 -7.87 -13.53 -27.24
CA GLU A 820 -6.85 -14.52 -27.56
C GLU A 820 -7.20 -15.92 -27.03
N SER A 821 -6.42 -16.91 -27.48
CA SER A 821 -6.54 -18.32 -27.08
C SER A 821 -5.93 -18.63 -25.69
N GLU A 822 -5.36 -17.63 -25.04
CA GLU A 822 -4.67 -17.77 -23.75
C GLU A 822 -5.59 -17.77 -22.52
N ARG A 823 -5.03 -18.14 -21.37
CA ARG A 823 -5.80 -18.44 -20.15
C ARG A 823 -6.70 -17.30 -19.65
N TYR A 824 -6.28 -16.03 -19.80
CA TYR A 824 -7.06 -14.88 -19.37
C TYR A 824 -7.91 -14.25 -20.48
N GLY A 825 -7.89 -14.83 -21.68
CA GLY A 825 -8.61 -14.30 -22.83
C GLY A 825 -7.95 -13.08 -23.44
N LEU A 826 -7.75 -12.00 -22.67
CA LEU A 826 -7.32 -10.69 -23.21
C LEU A 826 -5.99 -10.24 -22.60
N PRO A 827 -5.14 -9.47 -23.32
CA PRO A 827 -3.96 -8.84 -22.74
C PRO A 827 -4.27 -7.99 -21.50
N LEU A 828 -5.36 -7.21 -21.54
CA LEU A 828 -5.80 -6.43 -20.39
C LEU A 828 -6.14 -7.30 -19.17
N PHE A 829 -6.82 -8.43 -19.40
CA PHE A 829 -7.18 -9.37 -18.33
C PHE A 829 -5.96 -10.09 -17.78
N ALA A 830 -4.96 -10.35 -18.63
CA ALA A 830 -3.68 -10.88 -18.17
C ALA A 830 -3.01 -9.94 -17.19
N ALA A 831 -2.91 -8.65 -17.52
CA ALA A 831 -2.33 -7.65 -16.62
C ALA A 831 -3.14 -7.48 -15.33
N LEU A 832 -4.48 -7.49 -15.40
CA LEU A 832 -5.34 -7.39 -14.20
C LEU A 832 -5.21 -8.62 -13.29
N ALA A 833 -5.23 -9.82 -13.86
CA ALA A 833 -5.13 -11.08 -13.10
C ALA A 833 -3.76 -11.26 -12.43
N THR A 834 -2.70 -10.68 -12.99
CA THR A 834 -1.35 -10.67 -12.41
C THR A 834 -1.07 -9.47 -11.51
N LYS A 835 -2.00 -8.52 -11.41
CA LYS A 835 -1.87 -7.25 -10.65
C LYS A 835 -0.76 -6.33 -11.18
N ASN A 836 -0.58 -6.32 -12.49
CA ASN A 836 0.39 -5.50 -13.19
C ASN A 836 -0.23 -4.15 -13.59
N HIS A 837 -0.38 -3.24 -12.63
CA HIS A 837 -1.10 -1.98 -12.85
C HIS A 837 -0.41 -1.05 -13.86
N GLU A 838 0.92 -1.07 -13.93
CA GLU A 838 1.69 -0.30 -14.91
C GLU A 838 1.41 -0.79 -16.34
N ALA A 839 1.35 -2.11 -16.55
CA ALA A 839 0.94 -2.67 -17.83
C ALA A 839 -0.52 -2.35 -18.19
N VAL A 840 -1.46 -2.42 -17.23
CA VAL A 840 -2.85 -1.99 -17.48
C VAL A 840 -2.89 -0.53 -17.94
N GLN A 841 -2.16 0.35 -17.25
CA GLN A 841 -2.08 1.75 -17.64
C GLN A 841 -1.51 1.92 -19.05
N ALA A 842 -0.39 1.27 -19.37
CA ALA A 842 0.23 1.34 -20.69
C ALA A 842 -0.72 0.87 -21.80
N LEU A 843 -1.44 -0.25 -21.58
CA LEU A 843 -2.43 -0.76 -22.53
C LEU A 843 -3.55 0.26 -22.80
N LEU A 844 -4.10 0.87 -21.75
CA LEU A 844 -5.17 1.87 -21.89
C LEU A 844 -4.65 3.16 -22.56
N GLU A 845 -3.43 3.60 -22.25
CA GLU A 845 -2.79 4.76 -22.89
C GLU A 845 -2.59 4.55 -24.39
N VAL A 846 -2.07 3.38 -24.79
CA VAL A 846 -1.91 3.02 -26.21
C VAL A 846 -3.28 3.00 -26.90
N GLN A 847 -4.27 2.33 -26.30
CA GLN A 847 -5.62 2.27 -26.87
C GLN A 847 -6.28 3.66 -27.01
N ALA A 848 -6.05 4.55 -26.03
CA ALA A 848 -6.56 5.92 -26.06
C ALA A 848 -5.91 6.76 -27.17
N ALA A 849 -4.62 6.53 -27.43
CA ALA A 849 -3.87 7.21 -28.50
C ALA A 849 -4.31 6.74 -29.90
N GLU A 850 -4.70 5.47 -30.05
CA GLU A 850 -5.17 4.91 -31.32
C GLU A 850 -6.62 5.24 -31.67
N ALA A 851 -7.43 5.65 -30.69
CA ALA A 851 -8.84 5.97 -30.90
C ALA A 851 -9.02 7.15 -31.89
N GLN A 852 -9.73 6.92 -33.00
CA GLN A 852 -10.08 7.96 -33.97
C GLN A 852 -11.59 8.22 -33.99
N PRO A 853 -12.04 9.49 -33.85
CA PRO A 853 -11.25 10.69 -33.53
C PRO A 853 -10.68 10.65 -32.10
N PRO A 854 -9.61 11.41 -31.80
CA PRO A 854 -9.02 11.47 -30.46
C PRO A 854 -10.06 11.89 -29.42
N LYS A 855 -10.20 11.11 -28.34
CA LYS A 855 -11.17 11.36 -27.27
C LYS A 855 -10.44 11.84 -26.00
N PRO A 856 -10.54 13.12 -25.61
CA PRO A 856 -9.93 13.64 -24.37
C PRO A 856 -10.38 12.89 -23.12
N LEU A 857 -11.62 12.38 -23.13
CA LEU A 857 -12.18 11.56 -22.05
C LEU A 857 -11.36 10.30 -21.78
N LEU A 858 -10.87 9.60 -22.81
CA LEU A 858 -10.06 8.38 -22.64
C LEU A 858 -8.76 8.67 -21.87
N HIS A 859 -8.10 9.77 -22.20
CA HIS A 859 -6.88 10.20 -21.51
C HIS A 859 -7.16 10.58 -20.04
N HIS A 860 -8.32 11.17 -19.76
CA HIS A 860 -8.74 11.44 -18.39
C HIS A 860 -8.99 10.14 -17.59
N LEU A 861 -9.64 9.16 -18.21
CA LEU A 861 -9.93 7.86 -17.60
C LEU A 861 -8.65 7.05 -17.32
N CYS A 862 -7.63 7.08 -18.19
CA CYS A 862 -6.32 6.49 -17.90
C CYS A 862 -5.71 7.08 -16.62
N LYS A 863 -5.75 8.41 -16.47
CA LYS A 863 -5.25 9.11 -15.27
C LYS A 863 -6.08 8.76 -14.03
N GLN A 864 -7.39 8.61 -14.18
CA GLN A 864 -8.28 8.23 -13.08
C GLN A 864 -7.99 6.80 -12.61
N TYR A 865 -7.80 5.85 -13.52
CA TYR A 865 -7.40 4.48 -13.19
C TYR A 865 -6.09 4.48 -12.38
N PHE A 866 -5.09 5.23 -12.85
CA PHE A 866 -3.79 5.32 -12.15
C PHE A 866 -3.91 5.85 -10.73
N LYS A 867 -4.82 6.81 -10.47
CA LYS A 867 -5.09 7.32 -9.12
C LYS A 867 -5.77 6.27 -8.23
N ASN A 868 -6.62 5.43 -8.80
CA ASN A 868 -7.43 4.45 -8.07
C ASN A 868 -6.77 3.07 -7.93
N ARG A 869 -5.57 2.86 -8.50
CA ARG A 869 -4.89 1.55 -8.57
C ARG A 869 -4.62 0.86 -7.22
N ASN A 870 -4.62 1.62 -6.12
CA ASN A 870 -4.37 1.08 -4.77
C ASN A 870 -5.63 0.48 -4.12
N ASN A 871 -6.79 0.55 -4.77
CA ASN A 871 -7.96 -0.15 -4.29
C ASN A 871 -7.76 -1.66 -4.48
N PRO A 872 -8.04 -2.49 -3.46
CA PRO A 872 -7.88 -3.93 -3.57
C PRO A 872 -8.84 -4.48 -4.63
N SER A 873 -8.33 -4.73 -5.85
CA SER A 873 -9.11 -5.42 -6.87
C SER A 873 -9.37 -6.85 -6.41
N SER A 874 -10.61 -7.31 -6.57
CA SER A 874 -10.99 -8.70 -6.25
C SER A 874 -10.45 -9.72 -7.26
N ILE A 875 -9.73 -9.24 -8.29
CA ILE A 875 -9.25 -10.02 -9.41
C ILE A 875 -7.90 -10.64 -9.05
N GLY A 876 -7.78 -11.94 -9.27
CA GLY A 876 -6.56 -12.68 -9.06
C GLY A 876 -6.30 -13.66 -10.20
N ARG A 877 -5.22 -14.43 -10.08
CA ARG A 877 -4.79 -15.40 -11.10
C ARG A 877 -5.81 -16.52 -11.40
N ASN A 878 -6.88 -16.61 -10.62
CA ASN A 878 -8.00 -17.54 -10.78
C ASN A 878 -9.07 -17.03 -11.76
N LEU A 879 -8.91 -15.84 -12.35
CA LEU A 879 -9.80 -15.33 -13.39
C LEU A 879 -9.90 -16.35 -14.54
N VAL A 880 -11.12 -16.78 -14.85
CA VAL A 880 -11.42 -17.66 -15.98
C VAL A 880 -12.21 -16.86 -17.00
N PHE A 881 -11.65 -16.67 -18.18
CA PHE A 881 -12.34 -16.00 -19.28
C PHE A 881 -13.16 -16.99 -20.10
N SER A 882 -14.47 -16.78 -20.15
CA SER A 882 -15.39 -17.53 -21.02
C SER A 882 -15.38 -16.91 -22.42
N ARG A 883 -14.94 -17.68 -23.42
CA ARG A 883 -15.00 -17.26 -24.83
C ARG A 883 -16.40 -17.24 -25.42
N GLN A 884 -17.39 -17.75 -24.68
CA GLN A 884 -18.80 -17.68 -25.07
C GLN A 884 -19.42 -16.34 -24.69
N ASP A 885 -18.78 -15.60 -23.78
CA ASP A 885 -19.28 -14.33 -23.26
C ASP A 885 -18.69 -13.17 -24.05
N SER A 886 -19.44 -12.09 -24.20
CA SER A 886 -18.92 -10.88 -24.85
C SER A 886 -17.81 -10.25 -24.00
N VAL A 887 -16.88 -9.56 -24.65
CA VAL A 887 -15.84 -8.76 -23.97
C VAL A 887 -16.48 -7.72 -23.05
N PHE A 888 -17.57 -7.11 -23.50
CA PHE A 888 -18.32 -6.12 -22.71
C PHE A 888 -18.89 -6.72 -21.42
N PHE A 889 -19.55 -7.89 -21.52
CA PHE A 889 -20.07 -8.61 -20.35
C PHE A 889 -18.96 -8.95 -19.38
N SER A 890 -17.84 -9.46 -19.89
CA SER A 890 -16.68 -9.83 -19.07
C SER A 890 -16.08 -8.63 -18.34
N ILE A 891 -15.98 -7.47 -18.99
CA ILE A 891 -15.49 -6.23 -18.35
C ILE A 891 -16.47 -5.75 -17.27
N ALA A 892 -17.78 -5.84 -17.52
CA ALA A 892 -18.79 -5.50 -16.52
C ALA A 892 -18.75 -6.44 -15.30
N GLU A 893 -18.46 -7.72 -15.52
CA GLU A 893 -18.28 -8.72 -14.46
C GLU A 893 -17.10 -8.37 -13.52
N LEU A 894 -16.03 -7.81 -14.07
CA LEU A 894 -14.87 -7.38 -13.27
C LEU A 894 -15.26 -6.33 -12.21
N GLY A 895 -16.26 -5.49 -12.51
CA GLY A 895 -16.69 -4.40 -11.63
C GLY A 895 -15.72 -3.22 -11.56
N GLU A 896 -14.77 -3.13 -12.49
CA GLU A 896 -13.81 -2.03 -12.58
C GLU A 896 -14.43 -0.86 -13.36
N GLU A 897 -15.09 0.05 -12.62
CA GLU A 897 -15.87 1.17 -13.19
C GLU A 897 -15.10 2.01 -14.20
N VAL A 898 -13.82 2.30 -13.93
CA VAL A 898 -12.99 3.11 -14.83
C VAL A 898 -12.72 2.38 -16.13
N ILE A 899 -12.44 1.08 -16.08
CA ILE A 899 -12.18 0.25 -17.27
C ILE A 899 -13.47 0.07 -18.07
N LEU A 900 -14.60 -0.17 -17.40
CA LEU A 900 -15.90 -0.25 -18.05
C LEU A 900 -16.27 1.07 -18.73
N THR A 901 -16.07 2.20 -18.04
CA THR A 901 -16.30 3.54 -18.62
C THR A 901 -15.35 3.81 -19.79
N PHE A 902 -14.10 3.39 -19.69
CA PHE A 902 -13.11 3.50 -20.76
C PHE A 902 -13.54 2.72 -22.00
N PHE A 903 -13.93 1.46 -21.82
CA PHE A 903 -14.43 0.63 -22.91
C PHE A 903 -15.70 1.22 -23.53
N CYS A 904 -16.64 1.70 -22.70
CA CYS A 904 -17.82 2.42 -23.18
C CYS A 904 -17.47 3.67 -24.00
N ALA A 905 -16.38 4.35 -23.67
CA ALA A 905 -15.95 5.54 -24.39
C ALA A 905 -15.27 5.23 -25.73
N LEU A 906 -14.77 4.00 -25.97
CA LEU A 906 -14.19 3.60 -27.26
C LEU A 906 -15.24 3.52 -28.37
N GLY A 907 -16.45 3.00 -28.07
CA GLY A 907 -17.58 2.91 -29.00
C GLY A 907 -17.86 1.49 -29.52
N LYS A 908 -18.98 1.34 -30.28
CA LYS A 908 -19.58 0.10 -30.81
C LYS A 908 -19.42 -1.15 -29.91
N PHE A 909 -20.23 -1.20 -28.87
CA PHE A 909 -20.46 -2.36 -28.03
C PHE A 909 -21.97 -2.55 -27.85
N ASP A 910 -22.38 -3.77 -27.58
CA ASP A 910 -23.78 -4.13 -27.41
C ASP A 910 -24.07 -4.26 -25.91
N PHE A 911 -24.86 -3.33 -25.37
CA PHE A 911 -25.30 -3.36 -23.96
C PHE A 911 -26.08 -4.61 -23.62
N GLU A 912 -26.74 -5.21 -24.62
CA GLU A 912 -27.58 -6.38 -24.46
C GLU A 912 -26.83 -7.68 -24.78
N SER A 913 -25.51 -7.59 -25.02
CA SER A 913 -24.66 -8.76 -25.21
C SER A 913 -24.65 -9.61 -23.95
N ASN A 914 -25.26 -10.78 -24.05
CA ASN A 914 -25.43 -11.68 -22.93
C ASN A 914 -24.36 -12.77 -22.88
N ASN A 915 -24.24 -13.41 -21.72
CA ASN A 915 -23.46 -14.63 -21.57
C ASN A 915 -24.22 -15.86 -22.09
N GLY A 916 -23.59 -17.05 -22.08
CA GLY A 916 -24.23 -18.30 -22.51
C GLY A 916 -25.55 -18.69 -21.79
N SER A 917 -25.93 -17.98 -20.71
CA SER A 917 -27.20 -18.14 -19.99
C SER A 917 -28.26 -17.08 -20.34
N GLY A 918 -28.01 -16.22 -21.32
CA GLY A 918 -28.88 -15.11 -21.71
C GLY A 918 -28.87 -13.93 -20.73
N THR A 919 -27.99 -13.92 -19.73
CA THR A 919 -27.93 -12.83 -18.74
C THR A 919 -27.20 -11.62 -19.33
N THR A 920 -27.84 -10.46 -19.36
CA THR A 920 -27.23 -9.17 -19.77
C THR A 920 -26.30 -8.62 -18.67
N PRO A 921 -25.35 -7.73 -19.00
CA PRO A 921 -24.46 -7.09 -18.01
C PRO A 921 -25.24 -6.36 -16.91
N LEU A 922 -26.34 -5.68 -17.27
CA LEU A 922 -27.21 -5.00 -16.31
C LEU A 922 -27.89 -6.01 -15.36
N SER A 923 -28.43 -7.10 -15.91
CA SER A 923 -29.08 -8.16 -15.13
C SER A 923 -28.08 -8.87 -14.19
N TRP A 924 -26.85 -9.12 -14.65
CA TRP A 924 -25.78 -9.67 -13.81
C TRP A 924 -25.38 -8.70 -12.70
N ALA A 925 -25.13 -7.43 -13.04
CA ALA A 925 -24.74 -6.40 -12.08
C ALA A 925 -25.82 -6.21 -11.00
N ALA A 926 -27.09 -6.22 -11.42
CA ALA A 926 -28.23 -6.11 -10.53
C ALA A 926 -28.34 -7.31 -9.56
N GLY A 927 -28.12 -8.53 -10.05
CA GLY A 927 -28.11 -9.75 -9.23
C GLY A 927 -26.90 -9.92 -8.30
N ASN A 928 -25.81 -9.17 -8.52
CA ASN A 928 -24.55 -9.28 -7.78
C ASN A 928 -24.21 -8.04 -6.92
N ARG A 929 -25.21 -7.20 -6.59
CA ARG A 929 -25.05 -5.99 -5.75
C ARG A 929 -24.03 -4.98 -6.29
N ARG A 930 -23.86 -4.89 -7.61
CA ARG A 930 -22.90 -3.98 -8.25
C ARG A 930 -23.56 -2.63 -8.58
N GLU A 931 -23.98 -1.91 -7.54
CA GLU A 931 -24.76 -0.68 -7.67
C GLU A 931 -24.11 0.36 -8.61
N ALA A 932 -22.81 0.60 -8.49
CA ALA A 932 -22.12 1.57 -9.34
C ALA A 932 -22.05 1.14 -10.81
N VAL A 933 -21.91 -0.16 -11.09
CA VAL A 933 -21.99 -0.70 -12.45
C VAL A 933 -23.41 -0.58 -13.00
N VAL A 934 -24.44 -0.82 -12.18
CA VAL A 934 -25.85 -0.62 -12.57
C VAL A 934 -26.10 0.84 -12.93
N LYS A 935 -25.66 1.80 -12.09
CA LYS A 935 -25.76 3.24 -12.36
C LYS A 935 -25.11 3.60 -13.70
N LEU A 936 -23.86 3.17 -13.90
CA LEU A 936 -23.11 3.44 -15.12
C LEU A 936 -23.79 2.85 -16.37
N LEU A 937 -24.23 1.59 -16.32
CA LEU A 937 -24.89 0.94 -17.46
C LEU A 937 -26.19 1.66 -17.85
N LEU A 938 -27.00 2.06 -16.86
CA LEU A 938 -28.24 2.81 -17.09
C LEU A 938 -27.97 4.22 -17.65
N GLU A 939 -26.98 4.94 -17.11
CA GLU A 939 -26.54 6.24 -17.64
C GLU A 939 -26.05 6.16 -19.10
N LYS A 940 -25.54 5.00 -19.51
CA LYS A 940 -25.06 4.74 -20.87
C LYS A 940 -26.15 4.16 -21.79
N GLY A 941 -27.34 3.87 -21.28
CA GLY A 941 -28.52 3.49 -22.07
C GLY A 941 -28.79 1.99 -22.17
N ALA A 942 -28.32 1.17 -21.23
CA ALA A 942 -28.70 -0.25 -21.16
C ALA A 942 -30.23 -0.42 -20.97
N GLU A 943 -30.81 -1.46 -21.58
CA GLU A 943 -32.25 -1.71 -21.53
C GLU A 943 -32.69 -2.21 -20.15
N LEU A 944 -33.53 -1.40 -19.50
CA LEU A 944 -33.99 -1.61 -18.12
C LEU A 944 -34.79 -2.91 -17.94
N GLU A 945 -35.55 -3.30 -18.97
CA GLU A 945 -36.45 -4.46 -18.96
C GLU A 945 -35.88 -5.69 -19.71
N SER A 946 -34.57 -5.70 -19.98
CA SER A 946 -33.90 -6.82 -20.66
C SER A 946 -34.09 -8.15 -19.91
N LYS A 947 -34.55 -9.19 -20.62
CA LYS A 947 -34.90 -10.49 -20.02
C LYS A 947 -33.83 -11.54 -20.28
N ASP A 948 -33.47 -12.29 -19.23
CA ASP A 948 -32.61 -13.47 -19.36
C ASP A 948 -33.35 -14.68 -19.96
N ASN A 949 -32.66 -15.81 -20.16
CA ASN A 949 -33.29 -17.05 -20.70
C ASN A 949 -34.43 -17.61 -19.84
N ARG A 950 -34.60 -17.14 -18.59
CA ARG A 950 -35.72 -17.49 -17.71
C ARG A 950 -36.80 -16.41 -17.69
N GLY A 951 -36.70 -15.37 -18.53
CA GLY A 951 -37.61 -14.24 -18.56
C GLY A 951 -37.38 -13.21 -17.46
N ARG A 952 -36.27 -13.30 -16.70
CA ARG A 952 -36.04 -12.43 -15.54
C ARG A 952 -35.40 -11.10 -15.97
N THR A 953 -35.99 -10.00 -15.50
CA THR A 953 -35.48 -8.63 -15.63
C THR A 953 -34.38 -8.34 -14.59
N PRO A 954 -33.60 -7.25 -14.73
CA PRO A 954 -32.64 -6.82 -13.72
C PRO A 954 -33.27 -6.61 -12.35
N LEU A 955 -34.48 -6.02 -12.30
CA LEU A 955 -35.23 -5.81 -11.06
C LEU A 955 -35.58 -7.14 -10.39
N LEU A 956 -36.04 -8.14 -11.16
CA LEU A 956 -36.29 -9.50 -10.68
C LEU A 956 -35.04 -10.13 -10.05
N ARG A 957 -33.87 -10.03 -10.70
CA ARG A 957 -32.60 -10.55 -10.17
C ARG A 957 -32.16 -9.83 -8.88
N ALA A 958 -32.32 -8.50 -8.81
CA ALA A 958 -32.01 -7.73 -7.62
C ALA A 958 -32.93 -8.10 -6.45
N ALA A 959 -34.23 -8.28 -6.72
CA ALA A 959 -35.22 -8.66 -5.74
C ALA A 959 -35.04 -10.11 -5.25
N GLU A 960 -34.72 -11.05 -6.14
CA GLU A 960 -34.40 -12.45 -5.81
C GLU A 960 -33.24 -12.56 -4.82
N ASN A 961 -32.22 -11.71 -4.97
CA ASN A 961 -31.01 -11.72 -4.14
C ASN A 961 -31.03 -10.71 -2.97
N GLY A 962 -32.07 -9.88 -2.84
CA GLY A 962 -32.23 -8.97 -1.71
C GLY A 962 -31.39 -7.69 -1.79
N HIS A 963 -30.98 -7.28 -2.98
CA HIS A 963 -30.06 -6.15 -3.17
C HIS A 963 -30.79 -4.81 -3.12
N LYS A 964 -31.16 -4.39 -1.90
CA LYS A 964 -31.96 -3.18 -1.61
C LYS A 964 -31.60 -1.95 -2.46
N ALA A 965 -30.34 -1.50 -2.42
CA ALA A 965 -29.93 -0.26 -3.09
C ALA A 965 -30.04 -0.34 -4.63
N VAL A 966 -29.89 -1.54 -5.19
CA VAL A 966 -30.09 -1.79 -6.63
C VAL A 966 -31.59 -1.77 -6.96
N VAL A 967 -32.43 -2.35 -6.11
CA VAL A 967 -33.90 -2.31 -6.28
C VAL A 967 -34.41 -0.87 -6.24
N GLU A 968 -34.00 -0.08 -5.23
CA GLU A 968 -34.32 1.35 -5.13
C GLU A 968 -33.93 2.09 -6.42
N LEU A 969 -32.68 1.92 -6.87
CA LEU A 969 -32.19 2.55 -8.08
C LEU A 969 -32.96 2.16 -9.35
N LEU A 970 -33.30 0.88 -9.52
CA LEU A 970 -34.02 0.40 -10.71
C LEU A 970 -35.46 0.94 -10.73
N LEU A 971 -36.15 0.96 -9.58
CA LEU A 971 -37.50 1.56 -9.45
C LEU A 971 -37.47 3.07 -9.71
N GLU A 972 -36.49 3.79 -9.14
CA GLU A 972 -36.28 5.22 -9.41
C GLU A 972 -36.06 5.52 -10.90
N LYS A 973 -35.49 4.58 -11.65
CA LYS A 973 -35.29 4.67 -13.10
C LYS A 973 -36.48 4.19 -13.93
N GLY A 974 -37.58 3.80 -13.29
CA GLY A 974 -38.83 3.43 -13.92
C GLY A 974 -38.95 1.94 -14.30
N ALA A 975 -38.25 1.04 -13.61
CA ALA A 975 -38.36 -0.39 -13.87
C ALA A 975 -39.77 -0.88 -13.54
N GLU A 976 -40.32 -1.78 -14.36
CA GLU A 976 -41.68 -2.30 -14.18
C GLU A 976 -41.72 -3.22 -12.95
N PRO A 977 -42.39 -2.85 -11.84
CA PRO A 977 -42.32 -3.62 -10.60
C PRO A 977 -43.13 -4.93 -10.65
N GLU A 978 -44.01 -5.09 -11.64
CA GLU A 978 -44.84 -6.27 -11.90
C GLU A 978 -44.37 -7.11 -13.11
N SER A 979 -43.14 -6.84 -13.60
CA SER A 979 -42.54 -7.62 -14.69
C SER A 979 -42.45 -9.11 -14.32
N LYS A 980 -42.85 -9.99 -15.24
CA LYS A 980 -42.94 -11.45 -14.99
C LYS A 980 -41.86 -12.24 -15.70
N ASP A 981 -41.33 -13.23 -14.98
CA ASP A 981 -40.49 -14.28 -15.54
C ASP A 981 -41.29 -15.36 -16.28
N ASN A 982 -40.62 -16.35 -16.87
CA ASN A 982 -41.28 -17.41 -17.65
C ASN A 982 -42.19 -18.32 -16.79
N GLY A 983 -42.04 -18.30 -15.46
CA GLY A 983 -42.93 -18.96 -14.50
C GLY A 983 -44.06 -18.05 -13.98
N GLY A 984 -44.19 -16.85 -14.56
CA GLY A 984 -45.17 -15.86 -14.13
C GLY A 984 -44.82 -15.14 -12.82
N ARG A 985 -43.62 -15.34 -12.25
CA ARG A 985 -43.22 -14.78 -10.96
C ARG A 985 -42.79 -13.32 -11.08
N THR A 986 -43.19 -12.51 -10.09
CA THR A 986 -42.92 -11.06 -9.97
C THR A 986 -41.75 -10.80 -8.99
N PRO A 987 -41.11 -9.62 -9.02
CA PRO A 987 -40.11 -9.22 -8.02
C PRO A 987 -40.56 -9.44 -6.58
N LEU A 988 -41.81 -9.09 -6.25
CA LEU A 988 -42.38 -9.29 -4.91
C LEU A 988 -42.44 -10.78 -4.54
N SER A 989 -42.86 -11.65 -5.47
CA SER A 989 -42.93 -13.09 -5.21
C SER A 989 -41.54 -13.68 -4.89
N TRP A 990 -40.47 -13.26 -5.58
CA TRP A 990 -39.10 -13.71 -5.34
C TRP A 990 -38.53 -13.16 -4.03
N ALA A 991 -38.72 -11.87 -3.76
CA ALA A 991 -38.31 -11.24 -2.50
C ALA A 991 -39.02 -11.88 -1.29
N ALA A 992 -40.31 -12.19 -1.43
CA ALA A 992 -41.09 -12.84 -0.38
C ALA A 992 -40.69 -14.30 -0.15
N GLN A 993 -40.43 -15.05 -1.22
CA GLN A 993 -39.97 -16.43 -1.16
C GLN A 993 -38.58 -16.56 -0.51
N ASN A 994 -37.68 -15.60 -0.73
CA ASN A 994 -36.32 -15.62 -0.18
C ASN A 994 -36.17 -14.83 1.14
N GLY A 995 -37.22 -14.13 1.58
CA GLY A 995 -37.27 -13.50 2.90
C GLY A 995 -36.64 -12.11 2.98
N HIS A 996 -36.52 -11.41 1.85
CA HIS A 996 -35.86 -10.11 1.76
C HIS A 996 -36.79 -8.99 2.24
N GLU A 997 -36.97 -8.89 3.56
CA GLU A 997 -37.91 -7.98 4.24
C GLU A 997 -37.87 -6.55 3.69
N VAL A 998 -36.68 -5.97 3.56
CA VAL A 998 -36.52 -4.56 3.15
C VAL A 998 -36.89 -4.36 1.68
N VAL A 999 -36.60 -5.34 0.81
CA VAL A 999 -37.01 -5.29 -0.60
C VAL A 999 -38.53 -5.45 -0.73
N VAL A 1000 -39.15 -6.31 0.08
CA VAL A 1000 -40.61 -6.45 0.13
C VAL A 1000 -41.26 -5.12 0.52
N LYS A 1001 -40.76 -4.42 1.56
CA LYS A 1001 -41.26 -3.09 1.93
C LYS A 1001 -41.18 -2.09 0.78
N LEU A 1002 -40.05 -2.08 0.06
CA LEU A 1002 -39.84 -1.16 -1.05
C LEU A 1002 -40.81 -1.42 -2.21
N LEU A 1003 -41.00 -2.69 -2.58
CA LEU A 1003 -41.93 -3.06 -3.65
C LEU A 1003 -43.38 -2.78 -3.26
N LEU A 1004 -43.79 -3.02 -2.01
CA LEU A 1004 -45.16 -2.73 -1.54
C LEU A 1004 -45.46 -1.23 -1.47
N ALA A 1005 -44.43 -0.37 -1.42
CA ALA A 1005 -44.61 1.07 -1.45
C ALA A 1005 -44.92 1.61 -2.86
N GLU A 1006 -44.77 0.79 -3.91
CA GLU A 1006 -45.11 1.15 -5.28
C GLU A 1006 -46.59 0.85 -5.55
N ASP A 1007 -47.37 1.87 -5.92
CA ASP A 1007 -48.83 1.76 -6.15
C ASP A 1007 -49.21 0.71 -7.21
N ALA A 1008 -48.30 0.38 -8.12
CA ALA A 1008 -48.52 -0.57 -9.21
C ALA A 1008 -48.38 -2.05 -8.78
N VAL A 1009 -47.89 -2.33 -7.57
CA VAL A 1009 -47.60 -3.70 -7.11
C VAL A 1009 -48.85 -4.36 -6.52
N ASP A 1010 -49.17 -5.56 -6.98
CA ASP A 1010 -50.28 -6.36 -6.47
C ASP A 1010 -49.77 -7.41 -5.47
N PRO A 1011 -49.94 -7.22 -4.15
CA PRO A 1011 -49.48 -8.17 -3.15
C PRO A 1011 -50.26 -9.50 -3.14
N THR A 1012 -51.37 -9.56 -3.88
CA THR A 1012 -52.25 -10.72 -3.98
C THR A 1012 -52.02 -11.55 -5.25
N PHE A 1013 -51.11 -11.10 -6.11
CA PHE A 1013 -50.87 -11.73 -7.40
C PHE A 1013 -50.51 -13.22 -7.25
N ARG A 1014 -51.12 -14.07 -8.07
CA ARG A 1014 -51.01 -15.53 -7.95
C ARG A 1014 -50.16 -16.11 -9.06
N VAL A 1015 -49.19 -16.93 -8.67
CA VAL A 1015 -48.19 -17.58 -9.54
C VAL A 1015 -48.10 -19.05 -9.21
N ASP A 1016 -47.70 -19.91 -10.16
CA ASP A 1016 -47.44 -21.35 -9.99
C ASP A 1016 -48.34 -22.08 -8.95
N TYR A 1017 -49.39 -22.78 -9.41
CA TYR A 1017 -50.42 -23.40 -8.55
C TYR A 1017 -51.29 -22.40 -7.77
N SER A 1018 -51.45 -21.17 -8.27
CA SER A 1018 -52.24 -20.11 -7.63
C SER A 1018 -51.72 -19.69 -6.24
N GLN A 1019 -50.40 -19.76 -6.04
CA GLN A 1019 -49.73 -19.37 -4.79
C GLN A 1019 -49.46 -17.87 -4.75
N THR A 1020 -49.78 -17.21 -3.63
CA THR A 1020 -49.52 -15.78 -3.37
C THR A 1020 -48.13 -15.56 -2.77
N PRO A 1021 -47.55 -14.33 -2.82
CA PRO A 1021 -46.33 -13.98 -2.09
C PRO A 1021 -46.39 -14.37 -0.60
N LEU A 1022 -47.57 -14.23 0.03
CA LEU A 1022 -47.80 -14.63 1.43
C LEU A 1022 -47.63 -16.14 1.61
N SER A 1023 -48.17 -16.96 0.70
CA SER A 1023 -48.03 -18.41 0.76
C SER A 1023 -46.58 -18.88 0.62
N TRP A 1024 -45.78 -18.20 -0.23
CA TRP A 1024 -44.35 -18.47 -0.38
C TRP A 1024 -43.54 -18.07 0.85
N ALA A 1025 -43.78 -16.87 1.40
CA ALA A 1025 -43.16 -16.41 2.63
C ALA A 1025 -43.47 -17.33 3.82
N ALA A 1026 -44.72 -17.79 3.92
CA ALA A 1026 -45.17 -18.74 4.93
C ALA A 1026 -44.50 -20.11 4.77
N ARG A 1027 -44.45 -20.65 3.54
CA ARG A 1027 -43.79 -21.92 3.21
C ARG A 1027 -42.30 -21.90 3.54
N LYS A 1028 -41.63 -20.78 3.29
CA LYS A 1028 -40.19 -20.59 3.50
C LYS A 1028 -39.82 -20.06 4.89
N ARG A 1029 -40.82 -19.80 5.74
CA ARG A 1029 -40.68 -19.40 7.16
C ARG A 1029 -40.14 -17.98 7.37
N HIS A 1030 -40.43 -17.07 6.45
CA HIS A 1030 -39.98 -15.68 6.53
C HIS A 1030 -40.96 -14.80 7.33
N LYS A 1031 -40.87 -14.91 8.66
CA LYS A 1031 -41.76 -14.25 9.64
C LYS A 1031 -41.95 -12.75 9.39
N ALA A 1032 -40.88 -12.02 9.13
CA ALA A 1032 -40.97 -10.57 8.96
C ALA A 1032 -41.72 -10.19 7.68
N VAL A 1033 -41.44 -10.90 6.58
CA VAL A 1033 -42.17 -10.74 5.31
C VAL A 1033 -43.65 -11.07 5.45
N VAL A 1034 -43.99 -12.15 6.16
CA VAL A 1034 -45.39 -12.51 6.44
C VAL A 1034 -46.13 -11.38 7.14
N LYS A 1035 -45.49 -10.73 8.14
CA LYS A 1035 -46.09 -9.59 8.83
C LYS A 1035 -46.30 -8.39 7.92
N LEU A 1036 -45.37 -8.12 7.02
CA LEU A 1036 -45.48 -7.01 6.07
C LEU A 1036 -46.62 -7.23 5.08
N LEU A 1037 -46.71 -8.43 4.51
CA LEU A 1037 -47.78 -8.75 3.56
C LEU A 1037 -49.16 -8.72 4.24
N LEU A 1038 -49.27 -9.14 5.50
CA LEU A 1038 -50.53 -9.07 6.25
C LEU A 1038 -50.91 -7.66 6.71
N ALA A 1039 -49.99 -6.71 6.68
CA ALA A 1039 -50.28 -5.31 6.96
C ALA A 1039 -51.00 -4.63 5.78
N GLU A 1040 -50.94 -5.21 4.58
CA GLU A 1040 -51.66 -4.75 3.40
C GLU A 1040 -53.12 -5.21 3.44
N ASP A 1041 -54.07 -4.28 3.41
CA ASP A 1041 -55.51 -4.56 3.52
C ASP A 1041 -56.03 -5.50 2.41
N ALA A 1042 -55.38 -5.51 1.25
CA ALA A 1042 -55.76 -6.36 0.12
C ALA A 1042 -55.41 -7.85 0.32
N VAL A 1043 -54.51 -8.19 1.24
CA VAL A 1043 -53.97 -9.55 1.37
C VAL A 1043 -54.85 -10.42 2.26
N ASP A 1044 -55.48 -11.44 1.66
CA ASP A 1044 -56.27 -12.44 2.37
C ASP A 1044 -55.38 -13.52 3.02
N PRO A 1045 -55.32 -13.60 4.37
CA PRO A 1045 -54.55 -14.63 5.09
C PRO A 1045 -55.03 -16.06 4.83
N ASP A 1046 -56.29 -16.24 4.41
CA ASP A 1046 -56.93 -17.54 4.16
C ASP A 1046 -57.04 -17.88 2.66
N SER A 1047 -56.36 -17.11 1.80
CA SER A 1047 -56.34 -17.35 0.36
C SER A 1047 -55.92 -18.79 0.04
N ARG A 1048 -56.73 -19.51 -0.76
CA ARG A 1048 -56.47 -20.91 -1.12
C ARG A 1048 -55.77 -21.02 -2.47
N ASP A 1049 -54.72 -21.83 -2.51
CA ASP A 1049 -54.04 -22.24 -3.74
C ASP A 1049 -54.87 -23.27 -4.53
N GLU A 1050 -54.43 -23.66 -5.74
CA GLU A 1050 -55.14 -24.63 -6.60
C GLU A 1050 -55.34 -26.00 -5.95
N THR A 1051 -54.55 -26.33 -4.92
CA THR A 1051 -54.65 -27.57 -4.15
C THR A 1051 -55.51 -27.40 -2.89
N GLY A 1052 -56.17 -26.24 -2.73
CA GLY A 1052 -57.02 -25.91 -1.60
C GLY A 1052 -56.27 -25.54 -0.32
N LYS A 1053 -54.94 -25.34 -0.38
CA LYS A 1053 -54.11 -25.06 0.80
C LYS A 1053 -53.98 -23.56 1.03
N THR A 1054 -54.03 -23.16 2.30
CA THR A 1054 -53.83 -21.76 2.74
C THR A 1054 -52.35 -21.48 3.04
N PRO A 1055 -51.93 -20.19 3.13
CA PRO A 1055 -50.62 -19.83 3.68
C PRO A 1055 -50.34 -20.50 5.03
N LEU A 1056 -51.36 -20.60 5.89
CA LEU A 1056 -51.26 -21.30 7.17
C LEU A 1056 -50.91 -22.77 6.97
N PHE A 1057 -51.54 -23.48 6.02
CA PHE A 1057 -51.20 -24.88 5.72
C PHE A 1057 -49.71 -25.05 5.42
N TRP A 1058 -49.14 -24.17 4.60
CA TRP A 1058 -47.73 -24.22 4.24
C TRP A 1058 -46.79 -23.87 5.40
N ALA A 1059 -47.30 -23.22 6.45
CA ALA A 1059 -46.57 -22.92 7.69
C ALA A 1059 -46.59 -24.06 8.74
N ILE A 1060 -47.42 -25.11 8.58
CA ILE A 1060 -47.70 -26.18 9.58
C ILE A 1060 -46.47 -27.05 9.95
N GLY A 1061 -45.33 -26.87 9.29
CA GLY A 1061 -44.08 -27.52 9.68
C GLY A 1061 -43.54 -27.15 11.08
N GLU A 1062 -43.86 -25.97 11.64
CA GLU A 1062 -43.29 -25.46 12.91
C GLU A 1062 -44.22 -24.51 13.71
N SER A 1063 -44.17 -24.57 15.05
CA SER A 1063 -45.17 -23.94 15.95
C SER A 1063 -45.17 -22.40 15.99
N HIS A 1064 -44.12 -21.73 15.53
CA HIS A 1064 -43.93 -20.29 15.77
C HIS A 1064 -44.45 -19.39 14.62
N ALA A 1065 -44.34 -19.83 13.36
CA ALA A 1065 -44.90 -19.12 12.21
C ALA A 1065 -46.43 -19.23 12.17
N SER A 1066 -46.96 -20.42 12.48
CA SER A 1066 -48.40 -20.62 12.64
C SER A 1066 -49.00 -19.73 13.73
N LYS A 1067 -48.31 -19.54 14.87
CA LYS A 1067 -48.76 -18.63 15.96
C LYS A 1067 -48.89 -17.18 15.53
N ILE A 1068 -48.06 -16.71 14.60
CA ILE A 1068 -48.09 -15.31 14.15
C ILE A 1068 -49.20 -15.12 13.13
N LEU A 1069 -49.34 -16.03 12.17
CA LEU A 1069 -50.49 -16.04 11.25
C LEU A 1069 -51.79 -16.10 12.07
N LEU A 1070 -51.89 -16.99 13.06
CA LEU A 1070 -53.06 -17.08 13.95
C LEU A 1070 -53.30 -15.82 14.80
N ASN A 1071 -52.24 -15.19 15.32
CA ASN A 1071 -52.37 -13.97 16.13
C ASN A 1071 -52.79 -12.75 15.29
N GLU A 1072 -52.27 -12.59 14.07
CA GLU A 1072 -52.64 -11.48 13.18
C GLU A 1072 -54.04 -11.70 12.56
N MET A 1073 -54.41 -12.94 12.21
CA MET A 1073 -55.78 -13.30 11.79
C MET A 1073 -56.81 -12.97 12.88
N ASN A 1074 -56.46 -13.17 14.15
CA ASN A 1074 -57.31 -12.77 15.28
C ASN A 1074 -57.38 -11.24 15.48
N HIS A 1075 -56.34 -10.49 15.07
CA HIS A 1075 -56.32 -9.02 15.15
C HIS A 1075 -57.17 -8.35 14.06
N GLN A 1076 -57.12 -8.82 12.81
CA GLN A 1076 -57.98 -8.31 11.72
C GLN A 1076 -59.48 -8.63 11.95
N GLY A 1077 -59.80 -9.76 12.60
CA GLY A 1077 -61.18 -10.08 13.00
C GLY A 1077 -61.76 -9.13 14.07
N ASN A 1078 -60.93 -8.38 14.79
CA ASN A 1078 -61.34 -7.42 15.83
C ASN A 1078 -61.38 -5.96 15.34
N SER A 1079 -60.74 -5.61 14.22
CA SER A 1079 -60.70 -4.23 13.69
C SER A 1079 -61.88 -3.90 12.76
N GLN A 1080 -62.52 -4.89 12.13
CA GLN A 1080 -63.80 -4.71 11.44
C GLN A 1080 -64.95 -5.15 12.34
N GLY A 1081 -65.69 -4.19 12.90
CA GLY A 1081 -66.92 -4.41 13.68
C GLY A 1081 -68.09 -4.95 12.85
N ASN A 1082 -67.91 -6.07 12.17
CA ASN A 1082 -68.93 -6.76 11.39
C ASN A 1082 -69.20 -8.14 11.99
N SER A 1083 -70.45 -8.36 12.41
CA SER A 1083 -70.96 -9.58 13.05
C SER A 1083 -70.96 -10.85 12.16
N LYS A 1084 -70.17 -10.87 11.08
CA LYS A 1084 -69.83 -12.05 10.27
C LYS A 1084 -68.42 -12.60 10.56
N GLY A 1085 -67.57 -11.90 11.33
CA GLY A 1085 -66.20 -12.33 11.65
C GLY A 1085 -66.08 -13.54 12.60
N ASN A 1086 -67.09 -13.80 13.45
CA ASN A 1086 -67.01 -14.86 14.47
C ASN A 1086 -67.22 -16.29 13.95
N SER A 1087 -67.71 -16.50 12.72
CA SER A 1087 -67.90 -17.85 12.16
C SER A 1087 -66.75 -18.32 11.25
N LEU A 1088 -66.00 -17.39 10.64
CA LEU A 1088 -64.91 -17.70 9.72
C LEU A 1088 -63.63 -18.12 10.46
N GLY A 1089 -63.26 -17.41 11.54
CA GLY A 1089 -62.11 -17.77 12.39
C GLY A 1089 -62.24 -19.13 13.08
N ASN A 1090 -63.48 -19.58 13.37
CA ASN A 1090 -63.74 -20.88 14.00
C ASN A 1090 -63.56 -22.07 13.04
N HIS A 1091 -63.74 -21.88 11.73
CA HIS A 1091 -63.56 -22.96 10.74
C HIS A 1091 -62.08 -23.16 10.41
N ALA A 1092 -61.32 -22.07 10.25
CA ALA A 1092 -59.87 -22.10 10.07
C ALA A 1092 -59.13 -22.66 11.31
N LEU A 1093 -59.60 -22.34 12.52
CA LEU A 1093 -59.06 -22.91 13.76
C LEU A 1093 -59.38 -24.40 13.91
N LYS A 1094 -60.57 -24.86 13.48
CA LYS A 1094 -60.92 -26.28 13.43
C LYS A 1094 -60.10 -27.05 12.40
N ASP A 1095 -59.90 -26.49 11.21
CA ASP A 1095 -59.05 -27.09 10.18
C ASP A 1095 -57.57 -27.11 10.63
N TYR A 1096 -57.10 -26.07 11.32
CA TYR A 1096 -55.77 -26.00 11.94
C TYR A 1096 -55.58 -27.07 13.03
N GLN A 1097 -56.56 -27.24 13.93
CA GLN A 1097 -56.54 -28.28 14.96
C GLN A 1097 -56.59 -29.70 14.37
N MET A 1098 -57.41 -29.91 13.34
CA MET A 1098 -57.54 -31.20 12.66
C MET A 1098 -56.27 -31.56 11.87
N GLN A 1099 -55.61 -30.57 11.25
CA GLN A 1099 -54.36 -30.78 10.50
C GLN A 1099 -53.14 -30.96 11.41
N LEU A 1100 -53.06 -30.27 12.57
CA LEU A 1100 -52.07 -30.55 13.61
C LEU A 1100 -52.16 -32.02 14.07
N MET A 1101 -53.38 -32.51 14.27
CA MET A 1101 -53.64 -33.90 14.67
C MET A 1101 -53.15 -34.90 13.61
N LEU A 1102 -53.35 -34.61 12.32
CA LEU A 1102 -52.85 -35.42 11.21
C LEU A 1102 -51.31 -35.38 11.08
N LEU A 1103 -50.68 -34.23 11.31
CA LEU A 1103 -49.22 -34.09 11.26
C LEU A 1103 -48.54 -34.82 12.43
N GLU A 1104 -49.10 -34.75 13.63
CA GLU A 1104 -48.64 -35.54 14.79
C GLU A 1104 -48.77 -37.04 14.53
N GLN A 1105 -49.88 -37.50 13.92
CA GLN A 1105 -50.02 -38.89 13.50
C GLN A 1105 -48.93 -39.30 12.49
N GLN A 1106 -48.62 -38.45 11.49
CA GLN A 1106 -47.55 -38.74 10.53
C GLN A 1106 -46.15 -38.74 11.16
N LYS A 1107 -45.84 -37.79 12.06
CA LYS A 1107 -44.58 -37.77 12.82
C LYS A 1107 -44.45 -39.01 13.70
N LYS A 1108 -45.54 -39.45 14.34
CA LYS A 1108 -45.60 -40.69 15.13
C LYS A 1108 -45.38 -41.93 14.26
N LYS A 1109 -45.95 -41.95 13.04
CA LYS A 1109 -45.75 -43.02 12.05
C LYS A 1109 -44.31 -43.08 11.53
N ARG A 1110 -43.67 -41.93 11.28
CA ARG A 1110 -42.25 -41.84 10.89
C ARG A 1110 -41.29 -42.23 12.01
N ARG A 1111 -41.56 -41.83 13.26
CA ARG A 1111 -40.80 -42.31 14.44
C ARG A 1111 -40.91 -43.83 14.60
N MET A 1112 -42.12 -44.39 14.47
CA MET A 1112 -42.30 -45.85 14.48
C MET A 1112 -41.62 -46.58 13.32
N MET A 1113 -41.45 -45.95 12.15
CA MET A 1113 -40.68 -46.52 11.05
C MET A 1113 -39.16 -46.39 11.26
N ALA A 1114 -38.68 -45.26 11.76
CA ALA A 1114 -37.27 -45.06 12.11
C ALA A 1114 -36.82 -45.96 13.28
N ASP A 1115 -37.67 -46.18 14.28
CA ASP A 1115 -37.42 -47.15 15.37
C ASP A 1115 -37.46 -48.60 14.88
N ARG A 1116 -38.12 -48.88 13.75
CA ARG A 1116 -38.10 -50.20 13.08
C ARG A 1116 -36.84 -50.41 12.24
N GLU A 1117 -36.36 -49.37 11.55
CA GLU A 1117 -35.13 -49.41 10.74
C GLU A 1117 -33.85 -49.35 11.62
N GLY A 1118 -33.88 -48.62 12.73
CA GLY A 1118 -32.78 -48.58 13.70
C GLY A 1118 -32.58 -49.86 14.52
N ASN A 1119 -33.58 -50.76 14.54
CA ASN A 1119 -33.49 -52.07 15.20
C ASN A 1119 -33.07 -53.20 14.24
N THR A 1120 -32.87 -52.91 12.95
CA THR A 1120 -32.33 -53.87 11.97
C THR A 1120 -30.82 -53.71 11.73
N ASP A 1121 -30.23 -52.55 12.03
CA ASP A 1121 -28.77 -52.33 11.90
C ASP A 1121 -27.96 -52.66 13.18
N ALA A 1122 -28.61 -53.15 14.24
CA ALA A 1122 -27.94 -53.70 15.43
C ALA A 1122 -27.86 -55.25 15.42
N ALA A 1123 -28.21 -55.89 14.30
CA ALA A 1123 -28.15 -57.34 14.12
C ALA A 1123 -27.65 -57.76 12.71
N ALA A 1124 -26.71 -57.01 12.13
CA ALA A 1124 -25.96 -57.39 10.93
C ALA A 1124 -24.47 -57.09 11.11
#